data_AF-A0A2V3JFM9-F1
#
_entry.id   AF-A0A2V3JFM9-F1
#
_cell.length_a   1.000
_cell.length_b   1.000
_cell.length_c   1.000
_cell.angle_alpha   90.00
_cell.angle_beta   90.00
_cell.angle_gamma   90.00
#
_symmetry.space_group_name_H-M   'P 1'
#
loop_
_entity.id
_entity.type
_entity.pdbx_description
1 polymer ?
#
loop_
_entity_poly.entity_id
_entity_poly.type
_entity_poly.pdbx_seq_one_letter_code
_entity_poly.pdbx_strand_id
1 'polypeptide(L)'
;MGASEASELTPIPKRTIPINQDALVIGAGIAGMTAALDLADSGMKVHLIEREPTIGGRAALYGSLFPTNDCAICIIAPRMTDVLNHRNIDLHTYAEVTGVEGSVGNFRVRGIKKPRFIKEDLCKGCIDDCACVCPITVPNQFDYEIGLRKAIYVPMPQSVPMIACIDEHCVGCGLCEEACPLDAIDYFQKEAEFEFDVGAIIVATGWKPFDAARKEEYGYGQHKDVITSLQLERMLNASGPTYGRAIRPSTGELAERIAFIQCVGSRDATVGNNYCSLVCCMAAIKSAQAIRKKNPDADISIHYIDIRACGNGYEEYYQRTQELGVNFIRGRASEVVTHGKSAVIRYEDTLADDGINERECDLIVLSVGLEAESGIGIDMQTGANGFMQVAHPKLRPVEAHTDGVFIAGCASGPKDIQTSIAQAAAAASKVKTLLTDDHLEIDPMSAHVDADKCIGCAICMGVCKFESIRIVHGKAVVDELACKGCGSCSAACPRGAIEPYMHTDSQIISQVRTLVKNECPLIIAFLCNWCAYACADLTGVLHIQYPTNIRVIRVMCAGRVNPGFVLEAFRCGADGVLVAGCKIGECHYMHGNANAKHRMAALSGLLAGVGIDAARLRVEWIDASESERFVEIISGFVDELKGIGPIGSELPI
;
A
#
# COMPACT_ATOMS: atom_id res chain seq x y z
N MET A 1 21.09 5.62 38.16
CA MET A 1 20.07 5.35 37.11
C MET A 1 20.23 3.96 36.52
N GLY A 2 21.17 3.68 35.61
CA GLY A 2 21.27 2.35 34.97
C GLY A 2 21.36 1.17 35.95
N ALA A 3 22.17 1.26 37.01
CA ALA A 3 22.24 0.22 38.05
C ALA A 3 20.92 0.03 38.84
N SER A 4 20.12 1.09 38.99
CA SER A 4 18.82 1.05 39.66
C SER A 4 17.75 0.43 38.78
N GLU A 5 17.74 0.75 37.50
CA GLU A 5 16.88 0.07 36.53
C GLU A 5 17.24 -1.42 36.47
N ALA A 6 18.55 -1.73 36.44
CA ALA A 6 19.05 -3.09 36.43
C ALA A 6 18.61 -3.92 37.65
N SER A 7 18.48 -3.31 38.85
CA SER A 7 17.97 -4.02 40.03
C SER A 7 16.48 -4.35 39.96
N GLU A 8 15.72 -3.66 39.10
CA GLU A 8 14.30 -3.91 38.84
C GLU A 8 14.07 -4.78 37.59
N LEU A 9 15.13 -5.17 36.88
CA LEU A 9 15.02 -6.08 35.75
C LEU A 9 14.70 -7.48 36.26
N THR A 10 13.67 -8.07 35.69
CA THR A 10 13.38 -9.49 35.85
C THR A 10 13.84 -10.23 34.58
N PRO A 11 14.31 -11.48 34.68
CA PRO A 11 14.58 -12.28 33.50
C PRO A 11 13.30 -12.42 32.68
N ILE A 12 13.28 -11.85 31.47
CA ILE A 12 12.20 -12.05 30.51
C ILE A 12 12.55 -13.32 29.73
N PRO A 13 11.85 -14.46 29.97
CA PRO A 13 12.11 -15.66 29.19
C PRO A 13 11.82 -15.33 27.73
N LYS A 14 12.62 -15.89 26.81
CA LYS A 14 12.27 -15.88 25.40
C LYS A 14 10.93 -16.60 25.26
N ARG A 15 9.88 -15.83 24.98
CA ARG A 15 8.54 -16.36 24.71
C ARG A 15 8.35 -16.38 23.22
N THR A 16 7.85 -17.50 22.73
CA THR A 16 7.50 -17.67 21.33
C THR A 16 6.01 -17.94 21.22
N ILE A 17 5.42 -17.51 20.11
CA ILE A 17 4.02 -17.79 19.78
C ILE A 17 4.04 -18.62 18.49
N PRO A 18 3.33 -19.76 18.43
CA PRO A 18 3.21 -20.54 17.20
C PRO A 18 2.52 -19.69 16.13
N ILE A 19 2.97 -19.86 14.89
CA ILE A 19 2.45 -19.14 13.74
C ILE A 19 2.04 -20.12 12.65
N ASN A 20 1.07 -19.70 11.86
CA ASN A 20 0.70 -20.39 10.63
C ASN A 20 1.78 -20.11 9.57
N GLN A 21 2.27 -21.15 8.89
CA GLN A 21 3.32 -21.02 7.87
C GLN A 21 2.76 -20.84 6.45
N ASP A 22 1.43 -20.90 6.28
CA ASP A 22 0.77 -20.65 5.01
C ASP A 22 0.75 -19.14 4.71
N ALA A 23 0.80 -18.80 3.43
CA ALA A 23 0.77 -17.41 2.97
C ALA A 23 -0.46 -17.15 2.08
N LEU A 24 -1.00 -15.94 2.17
CA LEU A 24 -2.03 -15.44 1.27
C LEU A 24 -1.41 -14.49 0.24
N VAL A 25 -1.79 -14.64 -1.02
CA VAL A 25 -1.52 -13.65 -2.08
C VAL A 25 -2.85 -13.19 -2.67
N ILE A 26 -3.08 -11.88 -2.68
CA ILE A 26 -4.32 -11.27 -3.18
C ILE A 26 -4.06 -10.58 -4.51
N GLY A 27 -4.70 -11.07 -5.58
CA GLY A 27 -4.53 -10.64 -6.96
C GLY A 27 -3.52 -11.50 -7.70
N ALA A 28 -3.93 -12.15 -8.79
CA ALA A 28 -3.13 -13.07 -9.59
C ALA A 28 -2.71 -12.44 -10.93
N GLY A 29 -2.34 -11.16 -10.90
CA GLY A 29 -1.54 -10.54 -11.96
C GLY A 29 -0.10 -11.04 -11.94
N ILE A 30 0.76 -10.51 -12.82
CA ILE A 30 2.16 -10.94 -12.92
C ILE A 30 2.92 -10.85 -11.59
N ALA A 31 2.64 -9.84 -10.76
CA ALA A 31 3.24 -9.68 -9.44
C ALA A 31 2.78 -10.78 -8.47
N GLY A 32 1.48 -11.02 -8.36
CA GLY A 32 0.95 -12.03 -7.45
C GLY A 32 1.32 -13.46 -7.85
N MET A 33 1.26 -13.79 -9.15
CA MET A 33 1.72 -15.10 -9.63
C MET A 33 3.22 -15.31 -9.34
N THR A 34 4.05 -14.29 -9.53
CA THR A 34 5.48 -14.38 -9.18
C THR A 34 5.67 -14.62 -7.68
N ALA A 35 4.99 -13.84 -6.83
CA ALA A 35 5.10 -14.02 -5.38
C ALA A 35 4.61 -15.40 -4.93
N ALA A 36 3.49 -15.88 -5.48
CA ALA A 36 2.93 -17.18 -5.16
C ALA A 36 3.86 -18.32 -5.58
N LEU A 37 4.39 -18.30 -6.81
CA LEU A 37 5.36 -19.30 -7.28
C LEU A 37 6.63 -19.29 -6.44
N ASP A 38 7.22 -18.12 -6.18
CA ASP A 38 8.45 -18.03 -5.40
C ASP A 38 8.25 -18.60 -3.98
N LEU A 39 7.14 -18.32 -3.33
CA LEU A 39 6.78 -18.89 -2.02
C LEU A 39 6.57 -20.41 -2.12
N ALA A 40 5.79 -20.84 -3.09
CA ALA A 40 5.39 -22.23 -3.23
C ALA A 40 6.58 -23.15 -3.60
N ASP A 41 7.51 -22.66 -4.43
CA ASP A 41 8.77 -23.32 -4.80
C ASP A 41 9.69 -23.52 -3.58
N SER A 42 9.55 -22.69 -2.54
CA SER A 42 10.27 -22.88 -1.27
C SER A 42 9.61 -23.87 -0.32
N GLY A 43 8.49 -24.49 -0.72
CA GLY A 43 7.77 -25.49 0.07
C GLY A 43 6.62 -24.93 0.89
N MET A 44 6.38 -23.61 0.87
CA MET A 44 5.30 -22.98 1.62
C MET A 44 3.96 -23.19 0.92
N LYS A 45 2.89 -23.38 1.69
CA LYS A 45 1.54 -23.42 1.14
C LYS A 45 1.03 -22.00 0.90
N VAL A 46 0.41 -21.77 -0.26
CA VAL A 46 -0.03 -20.45 -0.71
C VAL A 46 -1.49 -20.49 -1.13
N HIS A 47 -2.31 -19.64 -0.54
CA HIS A 47 -3.63 -19.31 -1.05
C HIS A 47 -3.51 -18.14 -2.01
N LEU A 48 -3.82 -18.34 -3.29
CA LEU A 48 -3.80 -17.27 -4.30
C LEU A 48 -5.23 -16.91 -4.69
N ILE A 49 -5.68 -15.71 -4.35
CA ILE A 49 -7.05 -15.23 -4.59
C ILE A 49 -7.06 -14.29 -5.81
N GLU A 50 -7.94 -14.54 -6.77
CA GLU A 50 -8.17 -13.70 -7.95
C GLU A 50 -9.65 -13.39 -8.13
N ARG A 51 -9.98 -12.10 -8.23
CA ARG A 51 -11.36 -11.63 -8.35
C ARG A 51 -11.98 -11.94 -9.70
N GLU A 52 -11.17 -11.98 -10.75
CA GLU A 52 -11.62 -12.30 -12.10
C GLU A 52 -11.74 -13.82 -12.31
N PRO A 53 -12.49 -14.28 -13.33
CA PRO A 53 -12.59 -15.71 -13.64
C PRO A 53 -11.29 -16.33 -14.17
N THR A 54 -10.23 -15.54 -14.39
CA THR A 54 -8.91 -16.01 -14.85
C THR A 54 -7.79 -15.22 -14.18
N ILE A 55 -6.65 -15.87 -13.98
CA ILE A 55 -5.39 -15.22 -13.60
C ILE A 55 -4.69 -14.60 -14.83
N GLY A 56 -3.58 -13.89 -14.59
CA GLY A 56 -2.76 -13.24 -15.63
C GLY A 56 -2.78 -11.72 -15.56
N GLY A 57 -3.88 -11.16 -15.05
CA GLY A 57 -4.12 -9.73 -14.97
C GLY A 57 -4.03 -9.03 -16.33
N ARG A 58 -3.80 -7.71 -16.32
CA ARG A 58 -3.77 -6.91 -17.57
C ARG A 58 -2.64 -7.30 -18.52
N ALA A 59 -1.52 -7.77 -17.98
CA ALA A 59 -0.36 -8.12 -18.79
C ALA A 59 -0.69 -9.26 -19.78
N ALA A 60 -1.55 -10.21 -19.41
CA ALA A 60 -1.98 -11.29 -20.30
C ALA A 60 -2.83 -10.79 -21.48
N LEU A 61 -3.44 -9.61 -21.37
CA LEU A 61 -4.28 -9.02 -22.40
C LEU A 61 -3.49 -8.22 -23.45
N TYR A 62 -2.22 -7.91 -23.21
CA TYR A 62 -1.42 -7.10 -24.14
C TYR A 62 -0.99 -7.88 -25.39
N GLY A 63 -0.78 -7.18 -26.51
CA GLY A 63 -0.26 -7.82 -27.71
C GLY A 63 1.23 -8.15 -27.60
N SER A 64 2.02 -7.18 -27.15
CA SER A 64 3.47 -7.31 -26.92
C SER A 64 3.90 -6.54 -25.67
N LEU A 65 5.13 -6.81 -25.21
CA LEU A 65 5.73 -6.16 -24.04
C LEU A 65 6.95 -5.33 -24.45
N PHE A 66 7.07 -4.09 -23.97
CA PHE A 66 8.30 -3.32 -24.12
C PHE A 66 9.35 -3.77 -23.10
N PRO A 67 10.66 -3.59 -23.38
CA PRO A 67 11.25 -3.06 -24.62
C PRO A 67 11.59 -4.16 -25.64
N THR A 68 11.35 -5.43 -25.32
CA THR A 68 11.78 -6.57 -26.14
C THR A 68 10.83 -6.88 -27.31
N ASN A 69 9.59 -6.39 -27.24
CA ASN A 69 8.49 -6.75 -28.14
C ASN A 69 8.09 -8.23 -28.09
N ASP A 70 8.41 -8.92 -27.00
CA ASP A 70 7.94 -10.30 -26.77
C ASP A 70 6.42 -10.34 -26.78
N CYS A 71 5.85 -11.42 -27.29
CA CYS A 71 4.42 -11.67 -27.19
C CYS A 71 4.07 -11.86 -25.71
N ALA A 72 3.13 -11.05 -25.21
CA ALA A 72 2.84 -11.01 -23.78
C ALA A 72 2.37 -12.38 -23.24
N ILE A 73 1.46 -13.04 -23.96
CA ILE A 73 0.94 -14.34 -23.53
C ILE A 73 2.01 -15.44 -23.56
N CYS A 74 3.00 -15.37 -24.46
CA CYS A 74 4.10 -16.33 -24.50
C CYS A 74 4.97 -16.29 -23.23
N ILE A 75 5.04 -15.15 -22.56
CA ILE A 75 5.78 -14.98 -21.31
C ILE A 75 4.90 -15.31 -20.09
N ILE A 76 3.61 -14.97 -20.16
CA ILE A 76 2.72 -15.00 -19.00
C ILE A 76 2.00 -16.35 -18.87
N ALA A 77 1.53 -16.96 -19.97
CA ALA A 77 0.79 -18.22 -19.93
C ALA A 77 1.57 -19.40 -19.31
N PRO A 78 2.89 -19.54 -19.51
CA PRO A 78 3.66 -20.56 -18.79
C PRO A 78 3.54 -20.38 -17.27
N ARG A 79 3.70 -19.16 -16.76
CA ARG A 79 3.54 -18.85 -15.33
C ARG A 79 2.13 -19.11 -14.83
N MET A 80 1.11 -18.80 -15.64
CA MET A 80 -0.28 -19.11 -15.30
C MET A 80 -0.49 -20.63 -15.16
N THR A 81 0.10 -21.40 -16.07
CA THR A 81 0.05 -22.88 -16.05
C THR A 81 0.81 -23.44 -14.86
N ASP A 82 1.98 -22.89 -14.54
CA ASP A 82 2.77 -23.28 -13.36
C ASP A 82 1.94 -23.07 -12.10
N VAL A 83 1.29 -21.91 -11.94
CA VAL A 83 0.42 -21.60 -10.80
C VAL A 83 -0.71 -22.62 -10.66
N LEU A 84 -1.43 -22.92 -11.75
CA LEU A 84 -2.54 -23.87 -11.72
C LEU A 84 -2.12 -25.28 -11.30
N ASN A 85 -0.93 -25.72 -11.72
CA ASN A 85 -0.45 -27.08 -11.49
C ASN A 85 0.46 -27.22 -10.25
N HIS A 86 0.76 -26.12 -9.55
CA HIS A 86 1.68 -26.16 -8.43
C HIS A 86 1.00 -26.76 -7.19
N ARG A 87 1.54 -27.88 -6.68
CA ARG A 87 0.97 -28.64 -5.55
C ARG A 87 0.79 -27.85 -4.23
N ASN A 88 1.55 -26.77 -4.05
CA ASN A 88 1.49 -25.93 -2.86
C ASN A 88 0.69 -24.63 -3.09
N ILE A 89 0.07 -24.43 -4.26
CA ILE A 89 -0.76 -23.25 -4.52
C ILE A 89 -2.23 -23.69 -4.59
N ASP A 90 -3.02 -23.22 -3.64
CA ASP A 90 -4.48 -23.29 -3.68
C ASP A 90 -4.97 -22.03 -4.42
N LEU A 91 -5.29 -22.19 -5.71
CA LEU A 91 -5.78 -21.11 -6.57
C LEU A 91 -7.30 -20.95 -6.44
N HIS A 92 -7.74 -19.78 -5.99
CA HIS A 92 -9.16 -19.40 -5.92
C HIS A 92 -9.43 -18.29 -6.94
N THR A 93 -9.99 -18.65 -8.10
CA THR A 93 -10.44 -17.68 -9.10
C THR A 93 -11.91 -17.34 -8.92
N TYR A 94 -12.30 -16.18 -9.44
CA TYR A 94 -13.63 -15.60 -9.23
C TYR A 94 -13.98 -15.49 -7.74
N ALA A 95 -12.98 -15.10 -6.94
CA ALA A 95 -13.03 -15.06 -5.49
C ALA A 95 -12.48 -13.73 -4.96
N GLU A 96 -13.08 -13.22 -3.89
CA GLU A 96 -12.69 -11.95 -3.26
C GLU A 96 -12.57 -12.12 -1.76
N VAL A 97 -11.55 -11.47 -1.18
CA VAL A 97 -11.42 -11.35 0.27
C VAL A 97 -12.42 -10.31 0.75
N THR A 98 -13.19 -10.62 1.79
CA THR A 98 -14.18 -9.72 2.39
C THR A 98 -13.74 -9.19 3.74
N GLY A 99 -12.82 -9.88 4.42
CA GLY A 99 -12.27 -9.41 5.68
C GLY A 99 -11.03 -10.19 6.12
N VAL A 100 -10.16 -9.50 6.85
CA VAL A 100 -9.00 -10.08 7.52
C VAL A 100 -8.98 -9.63 8.97
N GLU A 101 -8.85 -10.58 9.88
CA GLU A 101 -8.70 -10.37 11.31
C GLU A 101 -7.39 -11.02 11.80
N GLY A 102 -6.98 -10.70 13.02
CA GLY A 102 -5.75 -11.23 13.61
C GLY A 102 -4.54 -10.33 13.36
N SER A 103 -3.35 -10.92 13.39
CA SER A 103 -2.08 -10.21 13.31
C SER A 103 -0.99 -11.09 12.69
N VAL A 104 0.22 -10.54 12.58
CA VAL A 104 1.38 -11.23 12.04
C VAL A 104 1.51 -12.66 12.58
N GLY A 105 1.63 -13.62 11.68
CA GLY A 105 1.71 -15.05 12.00
C GLY A 105 0.38 -15.75 12.22
N ASN A 106 -0.73 -15.03 12.46
CA ASN A 106 -2.03 -15.61 12.78
C ASN A 106 -3.18 -14.74 12.25
N PHE A 107 -3.25 -14.56 10.94
CA PHE A 107 -4.37 -13.90 10.28
C PHE A 107 -5.48 -14.88 9.97
N ARG A 108 -6.72 -14.50 10.28
CA ARG A 108 -7.92 -15.19 9.82
C ARG A 108 -8.51 -14.46 8.63
N VAL A 109 -8.59 -15.14 7.50
CA VAL A 109 -9.02 -14.59 6.22
C VAL A 109 -10.41 -15.11 5.90
N ARG A 110 -11.32 -14.22 5.55
CA ARG A 110 -12.67 -14.55 5.08
C ARG A 110 -12.89 -13.97 3.68
N GLY A 111 -13.65 -14.69 2.87
CA GLY A 111 -13.97 -14.24 1.53
C GLY A 111 -15.10 -15.02 0.89
N ILE A 112 -15.41 -14.64 -0.34
CA ILE A 112 -16.51 -15.18 -1.13
C ILE A 112 -15.98 -15.66 -2.47
N LYS A 113 -16.49 -16.79 -2.95
CA LYS A 113 -16.32 -17.28 -4.31
C LYS A 113 -17.63 -17.07 -5.05
N LYS A 114 -17.59 -16.22 -6.08
CA LYS A 114 -18.75 -15.88 -6.90
C LYS A 114 -19.19 -17.11 -7.72
N PRO A 115 -20.50 -17.30 -7.95
CA PRO A 115 -20.98 -18.42 -8.75
C PRO A 115 -20.63 -18.20 -10.23
N ARG A 116 -19.91 -19.13 -10.83
CA ARG A 116 -19.70 -19.14 -12.29
C ARG A 116 -20.95 -19.56 -13.07
N PHE A 117 -21.90 -20.17 -12.35
CA PHE A 117 -23.00 -20.98 -12.86
C PHE A 117 -22.53 -22.18 -13.69
N ILE A 118 -21.33 -22.68 -13.36
CA ILE A 118 -20.63 -23.76 -14.04
C ILE A 118 -19.95 -24.64 -12.98
N LYS A 119 -20.18 -25.95 -13.06
CA LYS A 119 -19.48 -27.00 -12.31
C LYS A 119 -18.04 -27.10 -12.82
N GLU A 120 -17.11 -26.57 -12.03
CA GLU A 120 -15.71 -26.38 -12.39
C GLU A 120 -14.96 -27.69 -12.69
N ASP A 121 -15.35 -28.78 -12.04
CA ASP A 121 -14.78 -30.14 -12.20
C ASP A 121 -15.19 -30.81 -13.53
N LEU A 122 -16.39 -30.49 -14.03
CA LEU A 122 -16.92 -31.04 -15.27
C LEU A 122 -16.52 -30.22 -16.50
N CYS A 123 -16.45 -28.90 -16.39
CA CYS A 123 -16.16 -28.02 -17.52
C CYS A 123 -14.79 -28.31 -18.16
N LYS A 124 -14.74 -28.37 -19.50
CA LYS A 124 -13.50 -28.56 -20.28
C LYS A 124 -13.11 -27.34 -21.13
N GLY A 125 -13.85 -26.23 -20.98
CA GLY A 125 -13.52 -24.98 -21.66
C GLY A 125 -13.79 -24.94 -23.18
N CYS A 126 -14.59 -25.87 -23.73
CA CYS A 126 -15.04 -25.87 -25.12
C CYS A 126 -16.09 -24.77 -25.38
N ILE A 127 -15.71 -23.51 -25.19
CA ILE A 127 -16.62 -22.37 -25.14
C ILE A 127 -17.44 -22.19 -26.42
N ASP A 128 -16.92 -22.59 -27.58
CA ASP A 128 -17.60 -22.44 -28.87
C ASP A 128 -18.94 -23.19 -28.90
N ASP A 129 -19.06 -24.34 -28.22
CA ASP A 129 -20.29 -25.14 -28.18
C ASP A 129 -21.43 -24.37 -27.50
N CYS A 130 -21.18 -23.80 -26.31
CA CYS A 130 -22.20 -23.15 -25.51
C CYS A 130 -22.38 -21.65 -25.83
N ALA A 131 -21.33 -20.97 -26.31
CA ALA A 131 -21.43 -19.57 -26.73
C ALA A 131 -22.13 -19.41 -28.09
N CYS A 132 -21.99 -20.35 -29.03
CA CYS A 132 -22.60 -20.21 -30.36
C CYS A 132 -24.15 -20.22 -30.32
N VAL A 133 -24.74 -20.91 -29.34
CA VAL A 133 -26.19 -20.98 -29.12
C VAL A 133 -26.71 -19.83 -28.25
N CYS A 134 -25.84 -19.04 -27.62
CA CYS A 134 -26.27 -17.94 -26.74
C CYS A 134 -26.84 -16.76 -27.56
N PRO A 135 -28.11 -16.38 -27.32
CA PRO A 135 -28.75 -15.29 -28.06
C PRO A 135 -28.29 -13.91 -27.59
N ILE A 136 -27.72 -13.81 -26.38
CA ILE A 136 -27.31 -12.54 -25.76
C ILE A 136 -25.90 -12.18 -26.20
N THR A 137 -25.73 -10.95 -26.67
CA THR A 137 -24.43 -10.39 -27.06
C THR A 137 -24.22 -9.08 -26.33
N VAL A 138 -23.07 -8.94 -25.66
CA VAL A 138 -22.74 -7.80 -24.79
C VAL A 138 -21.31 -7.32 -25.07
N PRO A 139 -20.96 -6.07 -24.73
CA PRO A 139 -19.58 -5.59 -24.79
C PRO A 139 -18.66 -6.47 -23.93
N ASN A 140 -17.47 -6.80 -24.45
CA ASN A 140 -16.50 -7.61 -23.71
C ASN A 140 -15.59 -6.72 -22.85
N GLN A 141 -15.71 -6.85 -21.52
CA GLN A 141 -14.85 -6.11 -20.58
C GLN A 141 -13.35 -6.42 -20.74
N PHE A 142 -12.98 -7.64 -21.14
CA PHE A 142 -11.58 -8.03 -21.36
C PHE A 142 -11.00 -7.44 -22.65
N ASP A 143 -11.87 -6.99 -23.55
CA ASP A 143 -11.51 -6.23 -24.75
C ASP A 143 -11.69 -4.72 -24.59
N TYR A 144 -11.93 -4.23 -23.36
CA TYR A 144 -12.27 -2.83 -23.07
C TYR A 144 -13.39 -2.30 -23.99
N GLU A 145 -14.42 -3.14 -24.17
CA GLU A 145 -15.65 -2.85 -24.93
C GLU A 145 -15.47 -2.66 -26.44
N ILE A 146 -14.27 -2.86 -26.98
CA ILE A 146 -14.04 -2.90 -28.44
C ILE A 146 -14.60 -4.20 -29.03
N GLY A 147 -14.41 -5.30 -28.30
CA GLY A 147 -14.94 -6.62 -28.66
C GLY A 147 -16.34 -6.84 -28.10
N LEU A 148 -17.04 -7.81 -28.68
CA LEU A 148 -18.30 -8.33 -28.17
C LEU A 148 -18.09 -9.75 -27.65
N ARG A 149 -18.85 -10.14 -26.64
CA ARG A 149 -18.92 -11.52 -26.13
C ARG A 149 -20.37 -11.94 -25.90
N LYS A 150 -20.55 -13.20 -25.54
CA LYS A 150 -21.84 -13.77 -25.12
C LYS A 150 -22.00 -13.68 -23.60
N ALA A 151 -23.22 -13.91 -23.10
CA ALA A 151 -23.48 -13.96 -21.66
C ALA A 151 -22.76 -15.15 -20.99
N ILE A 152 -22.68 -16.30 -21.68
CA ILE A 152 -21.74 -17.38 -21.35
C ILE A 152 -20.43 -17.16 -22.10
N TYR A 153 -19.31 -17.11 -21.39
CA TYR A 153 -18.03 -16.72 -21.96
C TYR A 153 -16.84 -17.36 -21.24
N VAL A 154 -15.67 -17.26 -21.86
CA VAL A 154 -14.37 -17.37 -21.19
C VAL A 154 -13.65 -16.02 -21.35
N PRO A 155 -12.95 -15.51 -20.33
CA PRO A 155 -12.34 -14.17 -20.38
C PRO A 155 -11.43 -13.91 -21.59
N MET A 156 -10.57 -14.87 -21.89
CA MET A 156 -9.64 -14.87 -23.02
C MET A 156 -9.31 -16.31 -23.47
N PRO A 157 -8.82 -16.55 -24.70
CA PRO A 157 -8.57 -17.90 -25.19
C PRO A 157 -7.52 -18.70 -24.39
N GLN A 158 -6.62 -18.01 -23.68
CA GLN A 158 -5.59 -18.61 -22.82
C GLN A 158 -5.93 -18.47 -21.33
N SER A 159 -7.22 -18.43 -20.98
CA SER A 159 -7.65 -18.28 -19.58
C SER A 159 -7.15 -19.44 -18.73
N VAL A 160 -6.79 -19.13 -17.48
CA VAL A 160 -6.42 -20.12 -16.47
C VAL A 160 -7.18 -19.80 -15.18
N PRO A 161 -8.01 -20.73 -14.68
CA PRO A 161 -8.38 -22.00 -15.30
C PRO A 161 -9.22 -21.79 -16.57
N MET A 162 -9.18 -22.76 -17.50
CA MET A 162 -9.94 -22.71 -18.74
C MET A 162 -11.39 -23.13 -18.53
N ILE A 163 -12.14 -22.32 -17.78
CA ILE A 163 -13.51 -22.61 -17.34
C ILE A 163 -14.44 -21.46 -17.75
N ALA A 164 -15.61 -21.81 -18.29
CA ALA A 164 -16.64 -20.86 -18.67
C ALA A 164 -17.24 -20.13 -17.44
N CYS A 165 -17.86 -19.00 -17.70
CA CYS A 165 -18.65 -18.25 -16.72
C CYS A 165 -19.92 -17.73 -17.40
N ILE A 166 -21.02 -17.66 -16.66
CA ILE A 166 -22.25 -16.98 -17.09
C ILE A 166 -22.36 -15.68 -16.30
N ASP A 167 -22.67 -14.57 -16.96
CA ASP A 167 -22.86 -13.28 -16.30
C ASP A 167 -24.35 -12.92 -16.08
N GLU A 168 -24.55 -11.77 -15.45
CA GLU A 168 -25.86 -11.19 -15.12
C GLU A 168 -26.75 -10.84 -16.33
N HIS A 169 -26.21 -10.83 -17.56
CA HIS A 169 -26.99 -10.59 -18.77
C HIS A 169 -27.71 -11.85 -19.28
N CYS A 170 -27.47 -13.01 -18.65
CA CYS A 170 -28.16 -14.25 -18.97
C CYS A 170 -29.68 -14.14 -18.79
N VAL A 171 -30.44 -14.55 -19.80
CA VAL A 171 -31.92 -14.54 -19.78
C VAL A 171 -32.54 -15.87 -19.37
N GLY A 172 -31.73 -16.86 -18.96
CA GLY A 172 -32.22 -18.16 -18.49
C GLY A 172 -32.90 -19.02 -19.56
N CYS A 173 -32.50 -18.92 -20.83
CA CYS A 173 -33.14 -19.64 -21.94
C CYS A 173 -32.81 -21.15 -22.03
N GLY A 174 -31.82 -21.66 -21.29
CA GLY A 174 -31.44 -23.08 -21.27
C GLY A 174 -30.61 -23.57 -22.48
N LEU A 175 -30.46 -22.78 -23.54
CA LEU A 175 -29.79 -23.23 -24.77
C LEU A 175 -28.33 -23.68 -24.57
N CYS A 176 -27.57 -22.97 -23.72
CA CYS A 176 -26.19 -23.36 -23.44
C CYS A 176 -26.11 -24.66 -22.62
N GLU A 177 -27.10 -24.95 -21.78
CA GLU A 177 -27.21 -26.21 -21.03
C GLU A 177 -27.44 -27.38 -22.00
N GLU A 178 -28.39 -27.24 -22.92
CA GLU A 178 -28.65 -28.25 -23.98
C GLU A 178 -27.42 -28.50 -24.87
N ALA A 179 -26.63 -27.46 -25.14
CA ALA A 179 -25.42 -27.57 -25.96
C ALA A 179 -24.21 -28.15 -25.22
N CYS A 180 -24.23 -28.22 -23.88
CA CYS A 180 -23.09 -28.68 -23.10
C CYS A 180 -23.08 -30.21 -22.99
N PRO A 181 -22.10 -30.92 -23.60
CA PRO A 181 -22.09 -32.39 -23.59
C PRO A 181 -21.73 -33.02 -22.23
N LEU A 182 -21.38 -32.21 -21.23
CA LEU A 182 -20.87 -32.64 -19.93
C LEU A 182 -21.77 -32.23 -18.76
N ASP A 183 -22.95 -31.67 -19.03
CA ASP A 183 -23.91 -31.20 -18.02
C ASP A 183 -23.26 -30.30 -16.94
N ALA A 184 -22.32 -29.48 -17.39
CA ALA A 184 -21.49 -28.63 -16.52
C ALA A 184 -22.20 -27.34 -16.10
N ILE A 185 -23.32 -26.96 -16.72
CA ILE A 185 -24.03 -25.73 -16.36
C ILE A 185 -24.88 -25.96 -15.10
N ASP A 186 -24.86 -24.96 -14.21
CA ASP A 186 -25.65 -24.95 -12.97
C ASP A 186 -26.14 -23.53 -12.67
N TYR A 187 -27.33 -23.20 -13.16
CA TYR A 187 -27.96 -21.89 -12.93
C TYR A 187 -28.33 -21.62 -11.47
N PHE A 188 -28.32 -22.65 -10.61
CA PHE A 188 -28.69 -22.54 -9.20
C PHE A 188 -27.47 -22.46 -8.28
N GLN A 189 -26.25 -22.45 -8.85
CA GLN A 189 -25.03 -22.25 -8.10
C GLN A 189 -25.12 -20.93 -7.29
N LYS A 190 -24.83 -21.02 -6.00
CA LYS A 190 -24.80 -19.87 -5.10
C LYS A 190 -23.37 -19.46 -4.80
N GLU A 191 -23.22 -18.24 -4.33
CA GLU A 191 -21.98 -17.76 -3.73
C GLU A 191 -21.56 -18.69 -2.57
N ALA A 192 -20.26 -19.00 -2.52
CA ALA A 192 -19.68 -19.85 -1.49
C ALA A 192 -18.70 -19.05 -0.63
N GLU A 193 -18.89 -19.09 0.69
CA GLU A 193 -17.96 -18.48 1.63
C GLU A 193 -16.74 -19.39 1.84
N PHE A 194 -15.58 -18.78 2.08
CA PHE A 194 -14.38 -19.49 2.53
C PHE A 194 -13.75 -18.78 3.72
N GLU A 195 -13.15 -19.58 4.60
CA GLU A 195 -12.37 -19.12 5.75
C GLU A 195 -11.13 -20.00 5.90
N PHE A 196 -9.97 -19.38 6.11
CA PHE A 196 -8.72 -20.06 6.42
C PHE A 196 -7.78 -19.13 7.19
N ASP A 197 -6.82 -19.70 7.91
CA ASP A 197 -5.80 -18.94 8.63
C ASP A 197 -4.49 -18.91 7.82
N VAL A 198 -3.73 -17.81 7.89
CA VAL A 198 -2.40 -17.64 7.25
C VAL A 198 -1.45 -16.85 8.16
N GLY A 199 -0.14 -17.03 7.97
CA GLY A 199 0.88 -16.27 8.71
C GLY A 199 1.21 -14.91 8.14
N ALA A 200 1.08 -14.77 6.82
CA ALA A 200 1.44 -13.54 6.11
C ALA A 200 0.57 -13.32 4.87
N ILE A 201 0.49 -12.06 4.44
CA ILE A 201 -0.35 -11.63 3.33
C ILE A 201 0.48 -10.78 2.36
N ILE A 202 0.42 -11.08 1.06
CA ILE A 202 0.95 -10.23 -0.01
C ILE A 202 -0.22 -9.66 -0.81
N VAL A 203 -0.32 -8.33 -0.84
CA VAL A 203 -1.31 -7.61 -1.63
C VAL A 203 -0.71 -7.22 -2.98
N ALA A 204 -1.22 -7.82 -4.04
CA ALA A 204 -0.75 -7.67 -5.43
C ALA A 204 -1.90 -7.33 -6.40
N THR A 205 -2.88 -6.56 -5.92
CA THR A 205 -4.17 -6.28 -6.60
C THR A 205 -4.06 -5.36 -7.82
N GLY A 206 -2.86 -4.83 -8.10
CA GLY A 206 -2.58 -4.09 -9.33
C GLY A 206 -3.11 -2.67 -9.31
N TRP A 207 -3.89 -2.30 -10.33
CA TRP A 207 -4.29 -0.93 -10.64
C TRP A 207 -5.58 -0.93 -11.46
N LYS A 208 -6.17 0.23 -11.75
CA LYS A 208 -7.25 0.41 -12.74
C LYS A 208 -6.94 1.57 -13.69
N PRO A 209 -7.34 1.50 -14.97
CA PRO A 209 -7.10 2.60 -15.90
C PRO A 209 -7.83 3.85 -15.44
N PHE A 210 -7.19 5.00 -15.63
CA PHE A 210 -7.84 6.28 -15.50
C PHE A 210 -9.03 6.35 -16.44
N ASP A 211 -10.17 6.79 -15.93
CA ASP A 211 -11.36 7.05 -16.72
C ASP A 211 -11.16 8.30 -17.58
N ALA A 212 -10.94 8.09 -18.88
CA ALA A 212 -10.71 9.16 -19.85
C ALA A 212 -11.91 10.09 -20.03
N ALA A 213 -13.13 9.69 -19.64
CA ALA A 213 -14.31 10.55 -19.71
C ALA A 213 -14.20 11.78 -18.78
N ARG A 214 -13.35 11.71 -17.74
CA ARG A 214 -13.05 12.84 -16.85
C ARG A 214 -12.24 13.96 -17.52
N LYS A 215 -11.78 13.76 -18.75
CA LYS A 215 -11.11 14.76 -19.60
C LYS A 215 -12.02 15.06 -20.80
N GLU A 216 -13.09 15.80 -20.55
CA GLU A 216 -14.12 16.12 -21.54
C GLU A 216 -13.53 16.76 -22.80
N GLU A 217 -12.47 17.54 -22.68
CA GLU A 217 -11.80 18.22 -23.79
C GLU A 217 -11.17 17.24 -24.81
N TYR A 218 -10.97 15.97 -24.44
CA TYR A 218 -10.44 14.95 -25.36
C TYR A 218 -11.55 14.13 -26.04
N GLY A 219 -12.82 14.35 -25.73
CA GLY A 219 -13.94 13.77 -26.48
C GLY A 219 -14.09 12.24 -26.36
N TYR A 220 -13.49 11.61 -25.34
CA TYR A 220 -13.68 10.18 -25.08
C TYR A 220 -15.15 9.87 -24.80
N GLY A 221 -15.69 8.83 -25.45
CA GLY A 221 -17.11 8.48 -25.39
C GLY A 221 -18.03 9.37 -26.26
N GLN A 222 -17.56 10.53 -26.70
CA GLN A 222 -18.30 11.42 -27.62
C GLN A 222 -17.96 11.11 -29.08
N HIS A 223 -16.68 10.84 -29.37
CA HIS A 223 -16.22 10.45 -30.71
C HIS A 223 -15.73 9.00 -30.71
N LYS A 224 -16.27 8.15 -31.59
CA LYS A 224 -15.97 6.71 -31.64
C LYS A 224 -14.50 6.40 -31.94
N ASP A 225 -13.83 7.25 -32.70
CA ASP A 225 -12.41 7.09 -33.05
C ASP A 225 -11.43 7.70 -32.01
N VAL A 226 -11.94 8.11 -30.84
CA VAL A 226 -11.11 8.44 -29.67
C VAL A 226 -11.15 7.26 -28.71
N ILE A 227 -10.02 6.56 -28.57
CA ILE A 227 -9.91 5.34 -27.76
C ILE A 227 -8.84 5.48 -26.68
N THR A 228 -8.86 4.62 -25.68
CA THR A 228 -7.77 4.51 -24.70
C THR A 228 -6.63 3.63 -25.21
N SER A 229 -5.45 3.76 -24.59
CA SER A 229 -4.31 2.89 -24.85
C SER A 229 -4.64 1.41 -24.62
N LEU A 230 -5.48 1.07 -23.66
CA LEU A 230 -5.84 -0.33 -23.40
C LEU A 230 -6.80 -0.91 -24.45
N GLN A 231 -7.69 -0.08 -25.01
CA GLN A 231 -8.48 -0.47 -26.17
C GLN A 231 -7.58 -0.75 -27.38
N LEU A 232 -6.56 0.09 -27.60
CA LEU A 232 -5.57 -0.16 -28.64
C LEU A 232 -4.76 -1.44 -28.39
N GLU A 233 -4.36 -1.74 -27.16
CA GLU A 233 -3.68 -3.01 -26.83
C GLU A 233 -4.49 -4.22 -27.26
N ARG A 234 -5.80 -4.18 -27.03
CA ARG A 234 -6.72 -5.24 -27.45
C ARG A 234 -6.85 -5.31 -28.96
N MET A 235 -6.89 -4.19 -29.66
CA MET A 235 -6.84 -4.17 -31.12
C MET A 235 -5.54 -4.76 -31.68
N LEU A 236 -4.40 -4.45 -31.07
CA LEU A 236 -3.08 -4.90 -31.53
C LEU A 236 -2.75 -6.34 -31.14
N ASN A 237 -3.46 -6.91 -30.17
CA ASN A 237 -3.36 -8.31 -29.81
C ASN A 237 -3.90 -9.22 -30.93
N ALA A 238 -3.15 -10.26 -31.28
CA ALA A 238 -3.51 -11.20 -32.34
C ALA A 238 -4.79 -12.00 -32.03
N SER A 239 -5.03 -12.31 -30.76
CA SER A 239 -6.27 -12.95 -30.27
C SER A 239 -7.32 -11.92 -29.82
N GLY A 240 -7.10 -10.64 -30.11
CA GLY A 240 -8.05 -9.58 -29.82
C GLY A 240 -9.09 -9.40 -30.94
N PRO A 241 -10.09 -8.51 -30.72
CA PRO A 241 -11.28 -8.41 -31.57
C PRO A 241 -11.01 -7.97 -33.02
N THR A 242 -9.85 -7.36 -33.28
CA THR A 242 -9.49 -6.84 -34.61
C THR A 242 -8.32 -7.60 -35.25
N TYR A 243 -7.94 -8.76 -34.68
CA TYR A 243 -6.90 -9.66 -35.17
C TYR A 243 -5.54 -8.95 -35.35
N GLY A 244 -5.20 -8.08 -34.39
CA GLY A 244 -3.94 -7.38 -34.36
C GLY A 244 -3.85 -6.14 -35.24
N ARG A 245 -4.98 -5.57 -35.69
CA ARG A 245 -5.00 -4.40 -36.57
C ARG A 245 -5.57 -3.18 -35.85
N ALA A 246 -4.88 -2.04 -35.94
CA ALA A 246 -5.43 -0.76 -35.51
C ALA A 246 -6.45 -0.28 -36.55
N ILE A 247 -7.71 -0.24 -36.16
CA ILE A 247 -8.82 0.18 -37.01
C ILE A 247 -9.51 1.41 -36.43
N ARG A 248 -10.30 2.09 -37.26
CA ARG A 248 -11.25 3.12 -36.84
C ARG A 248 -12.52 2.44 -36.30
N PRO A 249 -12.87 2.57 -35.00
CA PRO A 249 -14.12 1.99 -34.48
C PRO A 249 -15.37 2.48 -35.21
N SER A 250 -15.35 3.68 -35.79
CA SER A 250 -16.50 4.24 -36.52
C SER A 250 -16.77 3.57 -37.87
N THR A 251 -15.74 3.13 -38.61
CA THR A 251 -15.86 2.58 -39.97
C THR A 251 -15.41 1.13 -40.11
N GLY A 252 -14.56 0.63 -39.21
CA GLY A 252 -13.91 -0.67 -39.32
C GLY A 252 -12.69 -0.71 -40.25
N GLU A 253 -12.36 0.42 -40.89
CA GLU A 253 -11.22 0.53 -41.81
C GLU A 253 -9.90 0.68 -41.03
N LEU A 254 -8.78 0.39 -41.70
CA LEU A 254 -7.45 0.57 -41.12
C LEU A 254 -7.21 2.05 -40.81
N ALA A 255 -6.65 2.35 -39.64
CA ALA A 255 -6.24 3.70 -39.29
C ALA A 255 -4.87 4.01 -39.93
N GLU A 256 -4.78 5.09 -40.71
CA GLU A 256 -3.54 5.51 -41.38
C GLU A 256 -2.89 6.68 -40.66
N ARG A 257 -3.68 7.67 -40.21
CA ARG A 257 -3.23 8.83 -39.43
C ARG A 257 -3.61 8.66 -37.97
N ILE A 258 -2.62 8.40 -37.11
CA ILE A 258 -2.83 8.05 -35.69
C ILE A 258 -2.10 9.06 -34.81
N ALA A 259 -2.77 9.55 -33.77
CA ALA A 259 -2.17 10.43 -32.77
C ALA A 259 -2.30 9.84 -31.36
N PHE A 260 -1.19 9.79 -30.62
CA PHE A 260 -1.17 9.47 -29.20
C PHE A 260 -1.13 10.75 -28.37
N ILE A 261 -1.99 10.86 -27.37
CA ILE A 261 -1.96 11.95 -26.39
C ILE A 261 -1.41 11.39 -25.08
N GLN A 262 -0.24 11.86 -24.67
CA GLN A 262 0.42 11.41 -23.45
C GLN A 262 -0.16 12.09 -22.20
N CYS A 263 0.10 11.49 -21.03
CA CYS A 263 -0.27 12.04 -19.72
C CYS A 263 -1.79 12.23 -19.50
N VAL A 264 -2.64 11.45 -20.16
CA VAL A 264 -4.09 11.52 -19.93
C VAL A 264 -4.40 10.94 -18.54
N GLY A 265 -4.84 11.79 -17.61
CA GLY A 265 -5.10 11.38 -16.22
C GLY A 265 -3.85 11.23 -15.35
N SER A 266 -2.73 11.83 -15.75
CA SER A 266 -1.47 11.81 -14.98
C SER A 266 -0.72 13.11 -15.15
N ARG A 267 0.01 13.54 -14.12
CA ARG A 267 0.63 14.88 -14.08
C ARG A 267 -0.41 15.97 -14.35
N ASP A 268 -1.63 15.75 -13.86
CA ASP A 268 -2.78 16.60 -14.11
C ASP A 268 -3.54 16.87 -12.81
N ALA A 269 -3.38 18.09 -12.30
CA ALA A 269 -4.04 18.55 -11.08
C ALA A 269 -5.56 18.68 -11.25
N THR A 270 -6.08 18.90 -12.47
CA THR A 270 -7.52 19.11 -12.69
C THR A 270 -8.35 17.87 -12.41
N VAL A 271 -7.71 16.69 -12.40
CA VAL A 271 -8.34 15.41 -12.10
C VAL A 271 -7.80 14.78 -10.82
N GLY A 272 -7.00 15.51 -10.04
CA GLY A 272 -6.43 15.04 -8.76
C GLY A 272 -5.18 14.15 -8.88
N ASN A 273 -4.68 13.90 -10.09
CA ASN A 273 -3.57 12.95 -10.32
C ASN A 273 -2.27 13.69 -10.63
N ASN A 274 -1.61 14.20 -9.59
CA ASN A 274 -0.35 14.96 -9.71
C ASN A 274 0.90 14.09 -9.98
N TYR A 275 0.76 12.77 -9.97
CA TYR A 275 1.87 11.83 -10.16
C TYR A 275 1.99 11.39 -11.63
N CYS A 276 3.15 10.82 -11.97
CA CYS A 276 3.38 10.19 -13.28
C CYS A 276 3.02 8.70 -13.23
N SER A 277 2.35 8.20 -14.25
CA SER A 277 2.01 6.78 -14.37
C SER A 277 3.13 5.87 -14.88
N LEU A 278 4.34 6.42 -15.09
CA LEU A 278 5.60 5.77 -15.46
C LEU A 278 5.64 5.02 -16.81
N VAL A 279 4.62 4.22 -17.13
CA VAL A 279 4.62 3.27 -18.25
C VAL A 279 3.98 3.79 -19.53
N CYS A 280 3.17 4.85 -19.47
CA CYS A 280 2.38 5.34 -20.61
C CYS A 280 3.25 5.89 -21.77
N CYS A 281 4.46 6.38 -21.51
CA CYS A 281 5.42 6.71 -22.57
C CYS A 281 5.85 5.47 -23.34
N MET A 282 6.35 4.45 -22.63
CA MET A 282 6.84 3.24 -23.26
C MET A 282 5.73 2.41 -23.92
N ALA A 283 4.53 2.40 -23.33
CA ALA A 283 3.37 1.74 -23.95
C ALA A 283 2.98 2.39 -25.29
N ALA A 284 2.96 3.72 -25.38
CA ALA A 284 2.67 4.43 -26.63
C ALA A 284 3.75 4.17 -27.69
N ILE A 285 5.03 4.26 -27.30
CA ILE A 285 6.18 3.97 -28.18
C ILE A 285 6.09 2.53 -28.72
N LYS A 286 5.75 1.57 -27.85
CA LYS A 286 5.58 0.16 -28.23
C LYS A 286 4.45 -0.06 -29.21
N SER A 287 3.29 0.53 -28.93
CA SER A 287 2.13 0.42 -29.81
C SER A 287 2.40 1.09 -31.15
N ALA A 288 3.11 2.22 -31.19
CA ALA A 288 3.55 2.86 -32.43
C ALA A 288 4.49 1.94 -33.25
N GLN A 289 5.49 1.31 -32.63
CA GLN A 289 6.33 0.30 -33.31
C GLN A 289 5.50 -0.86 -33.87
N ALA A 290 4.56 -1.39 -33.09
CA ALA A 290 3.71 -2.51 -33.50
C ALA A 290 2.82 -2.15 -34.70
N ILE A 291 2.31 -0.92 -34.75
CA ILE A 291 1.54 -0.40 -35.89
C ILE A 291 2.45 -0.24 -37.12
N ARG A 292 3.59 0.46 -37.01
CA ARG A 292 4.53 0.67 -38.12
C ARG A 292 5.04 -0.64 -38.73
N LYS A 293 5.21 -1.68 -37.90
CA LYS A 293 5.62 -3.01 -38.38
C LYS A 293 4.57 -3.67 -39.29
N LYS A 294 3.28 -3.42 -39.05
CA LYS A 294 2.17 -3.99 -39.83
C LYS A 294 1.71 -3.06 -40.96
N ASN A 295 1.83 -1.75 -40.76
CA ASN A 295 1.55 -0.70 -41.72
C ASN A 295 2.75 0.28 -41.78
N PRO A 296 3.75 0.03 -42.67
CA PRO A 296 4.93 0.88 -42.83
C PRO A 296 4.67 2.29 -43.37
N ASP A 297 3.43 2.60 -43.77
CA ASP A 297 3.04 3.91 -44.28
C ASP A 297 2.17 4.69 -43.28
N ALA A 298 1.83 4.09 -42.12
CA ALA A 298 1.06 4.76 -41.08
C ALA A 298 1.78 6.04 -40.60
N ASP A 299 1.08 7.17 -40.63
CA ASP A 299 1.54 8.46 -40.11
C ASP A 299 1.15 8.57 -38.63
N ILE A 300 2.15 8.37 -37.75
CA ILE A 300 1.95 8.32 -36.31
C ILE A 300 2.61 9.53 -35.64
N SER A 301 1.86 10.24 -34.81
CA SER A 301 2.38 11.28 -33.91
C SER A 301 2.17 10.93 -32.44
N ILE A 302 3.16 11.24 -31.60
CA ILE A 302 3.09 11.11 -30.13
C ILE A 302 3.25 12.51 -29.52
N HIS A 303 2.16 13.02 -28.92
CA HIS A 303 2.08 14.34 -28.31
C HIS A 303 2.42 14.26 -26.83
N TYR A 304 3.55 14.83 -26.43
CA TYR A 304 4.16 14.59 -25.11
C TYR A 304 4.65 15.88 -24.43
N ILE A 305 4.86 15.80 -23.11
CA ILE A 305 5.54 16.83 -22.31
C ILE A 305 7.02 16.46 -22.17
N ASP A 306 7.26 15.27 -21.60
CA ASP A 306 8.57 14.63 -21.50
C ASP A 306 8.43 13.15 -21.87
N ILE A 307 9.38 12.61 -22.66
CA ILE A 307 9.51 11.16 -22.85
C ILE A 307 10.25 10.60 -21.65
N ARG A 308 9.59 9.68 -20.94
CA ARG A 308 10.16 8.99 -19.76
C ARG A 308 10.53 7.56 -20.10
N ALA A 309 11.61 7.41 -20.87
CA ALA A 309 12.22 6.14 -21.23
C ALA A 309 13.22 5.67 -20.16
N CYS A 310 12.75 5.57 -18.91
CA CYS A 310 13.61 5.35 -17.74
C CYS A 310 13.66 3.85 -17.37
N GLY A 311 14.45 3.07 -18.09
CA GLY A 311 14.64 1.64 -17.86
C GLY A 311 15.78 1.09 -18.71
N ASN A 312 16.20 -0.15 -18.45
CA ASN A 312 17.27 -0.75 -19.23
C ASN A 312 16.80 -1.00 -20.68
N GLY A 313 17.50 -0.44 -21.66
CA GLY A 313 17.13 -0.53 -23.07
C GLY A 313 15.98 0.38 -23.50
N TYR A 314 15.46 1.26 -22.63
CA TYR A 314 14.26 2.05 -22.95
C TYR A 314 14.58 3.25 -23.84
N GLU A 315 15.73 3.90 -23.64
CA GLU A 315 16.17 5.02 -24.46
C GLU A 315 16.50 4.55 -25.88
N GLU A 316 17.19 3.42 -26.01
CA GLU A 316 17.49 2.78 -27.29
C GLU A 316 16.20 2.34 -27.99
N TYR A 317 15.21 1.87 -27.23
CA TYR A 317 13.89 1.54 -27.75
C TYR A 317 13.13 2.77 -28.27
N TYR A 318 13.25 3.90 -27.57
CA TYR A 318 12.71 5.19 -28.01
C TYR A 318 13.38 5.66 -29.31
N GLN A 319 14.72 5.68 -29.36
CA GLN A 319 15.50 6.07 -30.54
C GLN A 319 15.16 5.22 -31.77
N ARG A 320 15.11 3.89 -31.61
CA ARG A 320 14.67 2.98 -32.69
C ARG A 320 13.28 3.30 -33.22
N THR A 321 12.39 3.82 -32.36
CA THR A 321 11.03 4.22 -32.79
C THR A 321 11.06 5.49 -33.63
N GLN A 322 11.94 6.44 -33.31
CA GLN A 322 12.18 7.63 -34.13
C GLN A 322 12.72 7.23 -35.50
N GLU A 323 13.67 6.28 -35.56
CA GLU A 323 14.22 5.75 -36.82
C GLU A 323 13.16 5.07 -37.71
N LEU A 324 12.06 4.58 -37.12
CA LEU A 324 10.91 4.04 -37.87
C LEU A 324 10.00 5.11 -38.46
N GLY A 325 10.31 6.40 -38.28
CA GLY A 325 9.53 7.53 -38.80
C GLY A 325 8.32 7.91 -37.96
N VAL A 326 8.28 7.54 -36.68
CA VAL A 326 7.25 8.01 -35.74
C VAL A 326 7.59 9.44 -35.30
N ASN A 327 6.61 10.34 -35.41
CA ASN A 327 6.79 11.75 -35.07
C ASN A 327 6.58 11.97 -33.56
N PHE A 328 7.54 12.63 -32.91
CA PHE A 328 7.45 12.99 -31.50
C PHE A 328 7.29 14.51 -31.40
N ILE A 329 6.12 14.95 -30.94
CA ILE A 329 5.75 16.36 -30.89
C ILE A 329 5.71 16.78 -29.43
N ARG A 330 6.58 17.73 -29.04
CA ARG A 330 6.64 18.22 -27.66
C ARG A 330 5.56 19.27 -27.45
N GLY A 331 4.34 18.79 -27.23
CA GLY A 331 3.17 19.59 -26.96
C GLY A 331 2.11 18.75 -26.30
N ARG A 332 1.57 19.21 -25.16
CA ARG A 332 0.34 18.60 -24.62
C ARG A 332 -0.83 19.06 -25.48
N ALA A 333 -1.57 18.12 -26.05
CA ALA A 333 -2.80 18.45 -26.78
C ALA A 333 -3.76 19.22 -25.87
N SER A 334 -4.31 20.32 -26.39
CA SER A 334 -5.26 21.18 -25.67
C SER A 334 -6.65 20.57 -25.67
N GLU A 335 -7.13 20.15 -26.84
CA GLU A 335 -8.45 19.55 -27.03
C GLU A 335 -8.50 18.67 -28.29
N VAL A 336 -9.56 17.87 -28.39
CA VAL A 336 -9.97 17.13 -29.58
C VAL A 336 -11.29 17.71 -30.07
N VAL A 337 -11.27 18.33 -31.25
CA VAL A 337 -12.45 18.87 -31.91
C VAL A 337 -12.94 17.94 -33.02
N THR A 338 -14.25 17.85 -33.19
CA THR A 338 -14.85 17.05 -34.26
C THR A 338 -15.17 17.93 -35.45
N HIS A 339 -14.51 17.68 -36.58
CA HIS A 339 -14.81 18.34 -37.86
C HIS A 339 -15.52 17.34 -38.78
N GLY A 340 -16.85 17.42 -38.83
CA GLY A 340 -17.66 16.49 -39.62
C GLY A 340 -17.59 15.06 -39.08
N LYS A 341 -16.88 14.17 -39.77
CA LYS A 341 -16.66 12.76 -39.36
C LYS A 341 -15.24 12.48 -38.86
N SER A 342 -14.38 13.50 -38.86
CA SER A 342 -12.97 13.36 -38.50
C SER A 342 -12.68 14.01 -37.16
N ALA A 343 -11.83 13.36 -36.37
CA ALA A 343 -11.34 13.92 -35.12
C ALA A 343 -10.06 14.71 -35.40
N VAL A 344 -9.98 15.92 -34.87
CA VAL A 344 -8.86 16.84 -35.08
C VAL A 344 -8.27 17.17 -33.72
N ILE A 345 -6.96 16.94 -33.56
CA ILE A 345 -6.24 17.35 -32.36
C ILE A 345 -5.77 18.80 -32.51
N ARG A 346 -5.86 19.56 -31.42
CA ARG A 346 -5.24 20.88 -31.30
C ARG A 346 -4.08 20.83 -30.33
N TYR A 347 -2.94 21.39 -30.72
CA TYR A 347 -1.73 21.40 -29.90
C TYR A 347 -0.79 22.54 -30.30
N GLU A 348 0.16 22.84 -29.42
CA GLU A 348 1.29 23.72 -29.70
C GLU A 348 2.56 22.87 -29.67
N ASP A 349 3.39 22.90 -30.72
CA ASP A 349 4.72 22.28 -30.65
C ASP A 349 5.67 23.27 -29.97
N THR A 350 5.97 23.02 -28.70
CA THR A 350 6.79 23.94 -27.89
C THR A 350 8.26 24.00 -28.31
N LEU A 351 8.70 23.15 -29.24
CA LEU A 351 10.04 23.21 -29.84
C LEU A 351 10.04 23.94 -31.19
N ALA A 352 8.88 24.12 -31.80
CA ALA A 352 8.69 24.93 -32.99
C ALA A 352 8.12 26.32 -32.60
N ASP A 353 8.37 27.32 -33.44
CA ASP A 353 7.76 28.65 -33.30
C ASP A 353 6.66 28.81 -34.36
N ASP A 354 5.70 27.87 -34.36
CA ASP A 354 4.63 27.78 -35.35
C ASP A 354 3.22 28.00 -34.76
N GLY A 355 3.12 28.21 -33.44
CA GLY A 355 1.88 28.54 -32.75
C GLY A 355 0.95 27.33 -32.57
N ILE A 356 -0.36 27.56 -32.68
CA ILE A 356 -1.37 26.51 -32.52
C ILE A 356 -1.54 25.76 -33.83
N ASN A 357 -1.33 24.44 -33.77
CA ASN A 357 -1.46 23.52 -34.87
C ASN A 357 -2.75 22.69 -34.74
N GLU A 358 -3.31 22.32 -35.89
CA GLU A 358 -4.42 21.37 -36.00
C GLU A 358 -3.97 20.16 -36.84
N ARG A 359 -4.31 18.95 -36.40
CA ARG A 359 -4.03 17.73 -37.16
C ARG A 359 -5.25 16.81 -37.18
N GLU A 360 -5.74 16.54 -38.39
CA GLU A 360 -6.80 15.55 -38.61
C GLU A 360 -6.25 14.13 -38.43
N CYS A 361 -6.97 13.32 -37.66
CA CYS A 361 -6.59 11.97 -37.30
C CYS A 361 -7.73 10.99 -37.62
N ASP A 362 -7.36 9.81 -38.10
CA ASP A 362 -8.28 8.70 -38.29
C ASP A 362 -8.56 7.98 -36.96
N LEU A 363 -7.57 7.99 -36.06
CA LEU A 363 -7.64 7.40 -34.72
C LEU A 363 -6.82 8.23 -33.72
N ILE A 364 -7.43 8.58 -32.60
CA ILE A 364 -6.76 9.25 -31.47
C ILE A 364 -6.70 8.30 -30.29
N VAL A 365 -5.50 8.11 -29.74
CA VAL A 365 -5.22 7.19 -28.65
C VAL A 365 -4.83 7.98 -27.41
N LEU A 366 -5.68 7.89 -26.39
CA LEU A 366 -5.45 8.49 -25.09
C LEU A 366 -4.58 7.54 -24.26
N SER A 367 -3.33 7.94 -24.01
CA SER A 367 -2.41 7.18 -23.15
C SER A 367 -2.76 7.39 -21.68
N VAL A 368 -3.82 6.69 -21.26
CA VAL A 368 -4.42 6.80 -19.93
C VAL A 368 -3.46 6.37 -18.82
N GLY A 369 -3.56 7.06 -17.69
CA GLY A 369 -2.80 6.79 -16.48
C GLY A 369 -3.29 5.55 -15.72
N LEU A 370 -2.51 5.22 -14.68
CA LEU A 370 -2.81 4.18 -13.71
C LEU A 370 -3.41 4.84 -12.46
N GLU A 371 -4.52 4.30 -11.97
CA GLU A 371 -5.13 4.65 -10.69
C GLU A 371 -5.14 3.44 -9.75
N ALA A 372 -5.25 3.71 -8.45
CA ALA A 372 -5.32 2.67 -7.44
C ALA A 372 -6.61 1.85 -7.55
N GLU A 373 -6.48 0.56 -7.27
CA GLU A 373 -7.62 -0.34 -7.10
C GLU A 373 -8.19 -0.18 -5.67
N SER A 374 -9.51 -0.33 -5.53
CA SER A 374 -10.22 -0.20 -4.25
C SER A 374 -11.00 -1.48 -3.90
N GLY A 375 -11.40 -1.64 -2.64
CA GLY A 375 -12.30 -2.73 -2.24
C GLY A 375 -11.61 -4.10 -2.19
N ILE A 376 -10.44 -4.18 -1.58
CA ILE A 376 -9.61 -5.41 -1.54
C ILE A 376 -9.82 -6.26 -0.27
N GLY A 377 -10.83 -5.95 0.54
CA GLY A 377 -11.16 -6.69 1.78
C GLY A 377 -10.19 -6.50 2.95
N ILE A 378 -9.19 -5.63 2.81
CA ILE A 378 -8.19 -5.32 3.84
C ILE A 378 -8.04 -3.81 3.96
N ASP A 379 -8.04 -3.31 5.20
CA ASP A 379 -7.75 -1.91 5.46
C ASP A 379 -6.25 -1.63 5.31
N MET A 380 -5.92 -0.70 4.42
CA MET A 380 -4.56 -0.40 4.00
C MET A 380 -4.37 1.10 4.00
N GLN A 381 -3.29 1.58 4.61
CA GLN A 381 -2.91 2.98 4.53
C GLN A 381 -2.60 3.35 3.08
N THR A 382 -3.24 4.41 2.57
CA THR A 382 -3.03 4.92 1.21
C THR A 382 -2.22 6.22 1.22
N GLY A 383 -1.35 6.37 0.24
CA GLY A 383 -0.61 7.63 0.02
C GLY A 383 -1.47 8.70 -0.66
N ALA A 384 -0.91 9.91 -0.80
CA ALA A 384 -1.58 11.03 -1.48
C ALA A 384 -1.91 10.78 -2.96
N ASN A 385 -1.33 9.73 -3.56
CA ASN A 385 -1.62 9.27 -4.92
C ASN A 385 -2.74 8.19 -4.98
N GLY A 386 -3.37 7.87 -3.84
CA GLY A 386 -4.43 6.86 -3.73
C GLY A 386 -3.94 5.40 -3.68
N PHE A 387 -2.68 5.12 -4.00
CA PHE A 387 -2.10 3.77 -3.93
C PHE A 387 -1.72 3.40 -2.50
N MET A 388 -1.53 2.10 -2.24
CA MET A 388 -1.14 1.62 -0.92
C MET A 388 0.26 2.12 -0.56
N GLN A 389 0.38 2.64 0.66
CA GLN A 389 1.62 3.18 1.17
C GLN A 389 2.50 2.06 1.76
N VAL A 390 3.73 2.00 1.28
CA VAL A 390 4.77 1.13 1.85
C VAL A 390 5.31 1.73 3.15
N ALA A 391 5.72 0.88 4.08
CA ALA A 391 6.19 1.27 5.41
C ALA A 391 7.32 2.30 5.38
N HIS A 392 8.27 2.14 4.45
CA HIS A 392 9.31 3.13 4.22
C HIS A 392 9.80 3.08 2.76
N PRO A 393 9.82 4.20 2.01
CA PRO A 393 10.13 4.20 0.56
C PRO A 393 11.49 3.59 0.16
N LYS A 394 12.49 3.66 1.04
CA LYS A 394 13.85 3.13 0.79
C LYS A 394 14.15 1.81 1.51
N LEU A 395 13.96 1.78 2.83
CA LEU A 395 14.35 0.64 3.68
C LEU A 395 13.35 -0.52 3.69
N ARG A 396 12.05 -0.24 3.47
CA ARG A 396 10.97 -1.23 3.55
C ARG A 396 9.98 -1.06 2.37
N PRO A 397 10.44 -1.17 1.11
CA PRO A 397 9.66 -0.79 -0.08
C PRO A 397 8.61 -1.82 -0.51
N VAL A 398 8.50 -2.94 0.22
CA VAL A 398 7.54 -4.03 -0.05
C VAL A 398 6.71 -4.39 1.18
N GLU A 399 6.92 -3.71 2.30
CA GLU A 399 6.25 -4.02 3.57
C GLU A 399 5.15 -2.97 3.78
N ALA A 400 3.99 -3.39 4.29
CA ALA A 400 2.96 -2.47 4.74
C ALA A 400 3.28 -1.94 6.16
N HIS A 401 2.50 -0.97 6.63
CA HIS A 401 2.58 -0.51 8.02
C HIS A 401 2.10 -1.56 9.03
N THR A 402 1.22 -2.47 8.59
CA THR A 402 0.79 -3.66 9.33
C THR A 402 1.83 -4.76 9.17
N ASP A 403 2.37 -5.27 10.28
CA ASP A 403 3.34 -6.37 10.25
C ASP A 403 2.71 -7.63 9.66
N GLY A 404 3.50 -8.42 8.93
CA GLY A 404 3.01 -9.61 8.24
C GLY A 404 2.27 -9.34 6.94
N VAL A 405 2.00 -8.07 6.61
CA VAL A 405 1.37 -7.65 5.35
C VAL A 405 2.41 -6.99 4.44
N PHE A 406 2.45 -7.42 3.18
CA PHE A 406 3.41 -6.98 2.17
C PHE A 406 2.66 -6.50 0.91
N ILE A 407 3.30 -5.67 0.10
CA ILE A 407 2.72 -5.06 -1.11
C ILE A 407 3.63 -5.33 -2.30
N ALA A 408 3.04 -5.78 -3.41
CA ALA A 408 3.78 -6.09 -4.64
C ALA A 408 3.07 -5.54 -5.89
N GLY A 409 3.86 -5.24 -6.93
CA GLY A 409 3.33 -4.76 -8.20
C GLY A 409 2.67 -3.39 -8.10
N CYS A 410 1.78 -3.05 -9.03
CA CYS A 410 1.19 -1.73 -9.10
C CYS A 410 0.31 -1.33 -7.91
N ALA A 411 0.02 -2.24 -6.97
CA ALA A 411 -0.76 -1.93 -5.77
C ALA A 411 -0.12 -0.79 -4.93
N SER A 412 1.21 -0.68 -4.93
CA SER A 412 1.93 0.41 -4.25
C SER A 412 2.23 1.63 -5.13
N GLY A 413 1.78 1.64 -6.39
CA GLY A 413 1.99 2.75 -7.32
C GLY A 413 2.41 2.32 -8.73
N PRO A 414 2.35 3.24 -9.71
CA PRO A 414 2.60 2.94 -11.12
C PRO A 414 4.01 2.39 -11.36
N LYS A 415 4.10 1.23 -12.05
CA LYS A 415 5.36 0.58 -12.39
C LYS A 415 5.21 -0.36 -13.59
N ASP A 416 6.33 -0.72 -14.20
CA ASP A 416 6.37 -1.70 -15.29
C ASP A 416 6.40 -3.15 -14.79
N ILE A 417 6.39 -4.09 -15.74
CA ILE A 417 6.36 -5.53 -15.46
C ILE A 417 7.65 -5.99 -14.76
N GLN A 418 8.82 -5.53 -15.21
CA GLN A 418 10.11 -5.94 -14.64
C GLN A 418 10.22 -5.52 -13.17
N THR A 419 9.88 -4.27 -12.87
CA THR A 419 9.86 -3.75 -11.50
C THR A 419 8.81 -4.47 -10.65
N SER A 420 7.65 -4.80 -11.22
CA SER A 420 6.60 -5.55 -10.52
C SER A 420 7.05 -6.95 -10.12
N ILE A 421 7.75 -7.66 -11.02
CA ILE A 421 8.32 -8.99 -10.75
C ILE A 421 9.39 -8.89 -9.67
N ALA A 422 10.31 -7.93 -9.77
CA ALA A 422 11.37 -7.74 -8.77
C ALA A 422 10.78 -7.42 -7.37
N GLN A 423 9.74 -6.58 -7.31
CA GLN A 423 9.06 -6.26 -6.07
C GLN A 423 8.32 -7.47 -5.48
N ALA A 424 7.71 -8.30 -6.33
CA ALA A 424 7.05 -9.54 -5.91
C ALA A 424 8.04 -10.55 -5.30
N ALA A 425 9.18 -10.75 -5.95
CA ALA A 425 10.25 -11.61 -5.42
C ALA A 425 10.79 -11.10 -4.07
N ALA A 426 10.94 -9.78 -3.93
CA ALA A 426 11.33 -9.16 -2.66
C ALA A 426 10.28 -9.35 -1.56
N ALA A 427 8.99 -9.21 -1.88
CA ALA A 427 7.89 -9.48 -0.94
C ALA A 427 7.86 -10.96 -0.51
N ALA A 428 7.98 -11.89 -1.47
CA ALA A 428 8.07 -13.31 -1.19
C ALA A 428 9.26 -13.64 -0.29
N SER A 429 10.45 -13.05 -0.54
CA SER A 429 11.62 -13.24 0.32
C SER A 429 11.39 -12.77 1.75
N LYS A 430 10.67 -11.67 1.95
CA LYS A 430 10.35 -11.16 3.29
C LYS A 430 9.36 -12.06 4.02
N VAL A 431 8.34 -12.57 3.32
CA VAL A 431 7.42 -13.57 3.85
C VAL A 431 8.16 -14.85 4.24
N LYS A 432 9.04 -15.37 3.39
CA LYS A 432 9.86 -16.54 3.72
C LYS A 432 10.65 -16.31 5.01
N THR A 433 11.31 -15.16 5.13
CA THR A 433 12.10 -14.81 6.32
C THR A 433 11.22 -14.79 7.57
N LEU A 434 10.01 -14.23 7.47
CA LEU A 434 9.06 -14.13 8.57
C LEU A 434 8.54 -15.51 9.01
N LEU A 435 8.24 -16.40 8.06
CA LEU A 435 7.57 -17.69 8.32
C LEU A 435 8.54 -18.88 8.29
N THR A 436 9.86 -18.63 8.34
CA THR A 436 10.89 -19.69 8.32
C THR A 436 10.78 -20.60 9.56
N ASP A 437 10.52 -20.01 10.72
CA ASP A 437 10.29 -20.70 11.98
C ASP A 437 8.77 -20.87 12.16
N ASP A 438 8.33 -21.97 12.79
CA ASP A 438 6.92 -22.18 13.14
C ASP A 438 6.50 -21.39 14.38
N HIS A 439 7.42 -20.63 14.98
CA HIS A 439 7.15 -19.68 16.04
C HIS A 439 7.81 -18.32 15.81
N LEU A 440 7.17 -17.26 16.31
CA LEU A 440 7.76 -15.92 16.40
C LEU A 440 8.13 -15.55 17.83
N GLU A 441 9.34 -15.01 18.01
CA GLU A 441 9.77 -14.43 19.28
C GLU A 441 8.97 -13.16 19.59
N ILE A 442 8.43 -13.07 20.80
CA ILE A 442 7.76 -11.87 21.29
C ILE A 442 8.81 -10.79 21.57
N ASP A 443 8.57 -9.58 21.08
CA ASP A 443 9.40 -8.42 21.41
C ASP A 443 9.31 -8.16 22.94
N PRO A 444 10.44 -8.11 23.67
CA PRO A 444 10.45 -7.82 25.10
C PRO A 444 9.94 -6.40 25.44
N MET A 445 9.73 -5.54 24.44
CA MET A 445 9.08 -4.24 24.62
C MET A 445 7.55 -4.34 24.60
N SER A 446 6.97 -5.47 24.20
CA SER A 446 5.53 -5.69 24.16
C SER A 446 4.89 -5.55 25.55
N ALA A 447 3.60 -5.19 25.56
CA ALA A 447 2.80 -5.06 26.77
C ALA A 447 2.06 -6.35 27.11
N HIS A 448 1.91 -6.61 28.41
CA HIS A 448 1.12 -7.71 28.94
C HIS A 448 0.12 -7.21 29.99
N VAL A 449 -0.92 -7.99 30.26
CA VAL A 449 -1.99 -7.64 31.21
C VAL A 449 -1.98 -8.58 32.41
N ASP A 450 -1.97 -8.00 33.60
CA ASP A 450 -2.31 -8.65 34.86
C ASP A 450 -3.83 -8.72 34.99
N ALA A 451 -4.39 -9.92 34.78
CA ALA A 451 -5.83 -10.15 34.76
C ALA A 451 -6.49 -9.88 36.13
N ASP A 452 -5.77 -10.02 37.23
CA ASP A 452 -6.31 -9.82 38.59
C ASP A 452 -6.49 -8.33 38.90
N LYS A 453 -5.59 -7.48 38.39
CA LYS A 453 -5.71 -6.01 38.51
C LYS A 453 -6.68 -5.40 37.49
N CYS A 454 -6.87 -6.04 36.34
CA CYS A 454 -7.64 -5.49 35.25
C CYS A 454 -9.14 -5.43 35.58
N ILE A 455 -9.73 -4.24 35.45
CA ILE A 455 -11.17 -4.00 35.72
C ILE A 455 -12.02 -3.90 34.44
N GLY A 456 -11.46 -4.20 33.27
CA GLY A 456 -12.22 -4.19 32.01
C GLY A 456 -12.68 -2.82 31.50
N CYS A 457 -12.08 -1.72 31.96
CA CYS A 457 -12.52 -0.35 31.61
C CYS A 457 -12.28 0.09 30.15
N ALA A 458 -11.58 -0.73 29.34
CA ALA A 458 -11.30 -0.50 27.92
C ALA A 458 -10.51 0.79 27.55
N ILE A 459 -10.00 1.57 28.51
CA ILE A 459 -9.18 2.77 28.25
C ILE A 459 -7.95 2.44 27.38
N CYS A 460 -7.28 1.31 27.66
CA CYS A 460 -6.11 0.87 26.92
C CYS A 460 -6.40 0.63 25.43
N MET A 461 -7.58 0.10 25.09
CA MET A 461 -8.03 -0.11 23.72
C MET A 461 -8.18 1.22 22.98
N GLY A 462 -8.78 2.24 23.60
CA GLY A 462 -8.94 3.57 22.97
C GLY A 462 -7.62 4.32 22.73
N VAL A 463 -6.58 4.00 23.51
CA VAL A 463 -5.25 4.62 23.40
C VAL A 463 -4.35 3.89 22.38
N CYS A 464 -4.57 2.59 22.16
CA CYS A 464 -3.75 1.79 21.26
C CYS A 464 -4.17 2.00 19.80
N LYS A 465 -3.35 2.73 19.04
CA LYS A 465 -3.58 2.96 17.59
C LYS A 465 -3.11 1.82 16.69
N PHE A 466 -2.50 0.79 17.27
CA PHE A 466 -2.12 -0.44 16.56
C PHE A 466 -3.19 -1.54 16.71
N GLU A 467 -4.28 -1.25 17.43
CA GLU A 467 -5.39 -2.20 17.67
C GLU A 467 -4.96 -3.54 18.28
N SER A 468 -3.78 -3.59 18.91
CA SER A 468 -3.21 -4.79 19.52
C SER A 468 -3.87 -5.16 20.85
N ILE A 469 -4.97 -4.51 21.26
CA ILE A 469 -5.62 -4.73 22.56
C ILE A 469 -7.10 -4.95 22.36
N ARG A 470 -7.61 -6.08 22.88
CA ARG A 470 -9.05 -6.43 22.84
C ARG A 470 -9.57 -6.69 24.24
N ILE A 471 -10.88 -6.60 24.43
CA ILE A 471 -11.54 -7.04 25.67
C ILE A 471 -12.12 -8.44 25.44
N VAL A 472 -11.62 -9.41 26.20
CA VAL A 472 -12.07 -10.81 26.18
C VAL A 472 -12.52 -11.18 27.59
N HIS A 473 -13.74 -11.69 27.73
CA HIS A 473 -14.33 -12.05 29.03
C HIS A 473 -14.20 -10.95 30.11
N GLY A 474 -14.39 -9.69 29.72
CA GLY A 474 -14.32 -8.53 30.62
C GLY A 474 -12.90 -8.13 31.05
N LYS A 475 -11.85 -8.70 30.43
CA LYS A 475 -10.44 -8.38 30.70
C LYS A 475 -9.74 -7.93 29.42
N ALA A 476 -8.78 -7.04 29.55
CA ALA A 476 -7.92 -6.66 28.43
C ALA A 476 -6.95 -7.80 28.10
N VAL A 477 -6.77 -8.07 26.81
CA VAL A 477 -5.78 -9.02 26.27
C VAL A 477 -4.97 -8.27 25.22
N VAL A 478 -3.65 -8.41 25.28
CA VAL A 478 -2.73 -7.81 24.31
C VAL A 478 -2.30 -8.89 23.33
N ASP A 479 -2.40 -8.57 22.04
CA ASP A 479 -1.69 -9.28 20.99
C ASP A 479 -0.21 -8.87 21.05
N GLU A 480 0.60 -9.71 21.71
CA GLU A 480 2.01 -9.42 21.98
C GLU A 480 2.84 -9.35 20.69
N LEU A 481 2.45 -10.05 19.61
CA LEU A 481 3.13 -10.00 18.31
C LEU A 481 2.83 -8.71 17.55
N ALA A 482 1.59 -8.21 17.64
CA ALA A 482 1.22 -6.92 17.04
C ALA A 482 1.69 -5.71 17.86
N CYS A 483 2.02 -5.90 19.14
CA CYS A 483 2.36 -4.82 20.05
C CYS A 483 3.71 -4.17 19.72
N LYS A 484 3.71 -2.90 19.35
CA LYS A 484 4.94 -2.12 19.08
C LYS A 484 5.70 -1.64 20.33
N GLY A 485 5.21 -1.95 21.53
CA GLY A 485 5.89 -1.60 22.78
C GLY A 485 5.99 -0.10 23.10
N CYS A 486 5.09 0.75 22.59
CA CYS A 486 5.14 2.20 22.85
C CYS A 486 4.78 2.59 24.29
N GLY A 487 4.15 1.69 25.06
CA GLY A 487 3.81 1.91 26.46
C GLY A 487 2.67 2.89 26.75
N SER A 488 1.98 3.41 25.72
CA SER A 488 0.91 4.41 25.90
C SER A 488 -0.28 3.89 26.69
N CYS A 489 -0.65 2.61 26.50
CA CYS A 489 -1.72 1.93 27.22
C CYS A 489 -1.41 1.74 28.71
N SER A 490 -0.16 1.37 29.04
CA SER A 490 0.33 1.24 30.42
C SER A 490 0.20 2.55 31.16
N ALA A 491 0.66 3.63 30.54
CA ALA A 491 0.62 4.96 31.12
C ALA A 491 -0.80 5.56 31.23
N ALA A 492 -1.80 4.97 30.58
CA ALA A 492 -3.21 5.33 30.69
C ALA A 492 -3.99 4.42 31.66
N CYS A 493 -3.40 3.33 32.15
CA CYS A 493 -4.10 2.35 32.96
C CYS A 493 -4.33 2.85 34.39
N PRO A 494 -5.58 2.98 34.86
CA PRO A 494 -5.85 3.50 36.20
C PRO A 494 -5.52 2.51 37.32
N ARG A 495 -5.31 1.23 37.00
CA ARG A 495 -5.06 0.15 37.97
C ARG A 495 -3.64 -0.42 37.89
N GLY A 496 -2.79 0.09 36.97
CA GLY A 496 -1.48 -0.51 36.70
C GLY A 496 -1.58 -1.98 36.27
N ALA A 497 -2.66 -2.33 35.56
CA ALA A 497 -2.96 -3.71 35.16
C ALA A 497 -2.33 -4.11 33.82
N ILE A 498 -1.74 -3.16 33.08
CA ILE A 498 -1.08 -3.40 31.79
C ILE A 498 0.27 -2.72 31.81
N GLU A 499 1.33 -3.46 31.51
CA GLU A 499 2.70 -2.97 31.54
C GLU A 499 3.53 -3.59 30.41
N PRO A 500 4.50 -2.85 29.84
CA PRO A 500 5.54 -3.45 29.02
C PRO A 500 6.47 -4.31 29.89
N TYR A 501 7.10 -5.36 29.34
CA TYR A 501 8.08 -6.13 30.13
C TYR A 501 9.35 -5.32 30.45
N MET A 502 9.70 -4.37 29.57
CA MET A 502 10.78 -3.41 29.72
C MET A 502 10.23 -2.00 29.86
N HIS A 503 10.90 -1.15 30.65
CA HIS A 503 10.39 0.14 31.12
C HIS A 503 9.05 0.02 31.88
N THR A 504 8.97 -0.91 32.84
CA THR A 504 7.87 -1.02 33.80
C THR A 504 7.77 0.23 34.70
N ASP A 505 6.66 0.41 35.42
CA ASP A 505 6.54 1.55 36.33
C ASP A 505 7.64 1.52 37.41
N SER A 506 7.98 0.35 37.93
CA SER A 506 9.05 0.20 38.95
C SER A 506 10.44 0.52 38.40
N GLN A 507 10.75 0.08 37.17
CA GLN A 507 12.02 0.38 36.51
C GLN A 507 12.22 1.88 36.30
N ILE A 508 11.18 2.61 35.87
CA ILE A 508 11.27 4.07 35.68
C ILE A 508 11.33 4.79 37.03
N ILE A 509 10.46 4.43 37.98
CA ILE A 509 10.40 5.08 39.30
C ILE A 509 11.69 4.87 40.09
N SER A 510 12.32 3.69 40.02
CA SER A 510 13.58 3.44 40.71
C SER A 510 14.69 4.39 40.21
N GLN A 511 14.76 4.63 38.89
CA GLN A 511 15.69 5.59 38.31
C GLN A 511 15.46 7.00 38.87
N VAL A 512 14.21 7.45 38.94
CA VAL A 512 13.83 8.74 39.54
C VAL A 512 14.29 8.83 41.00
N ARG A 513 14.02 7.81 41.81
CA ARG A 513 14.34 7.79 43.26
C ARG A 513 15.83 7.81 43.56
N THR A 514 16.66 7.30 42.66
CA THR A 514 18.13 7.30 42.85
C THR A 514 18.79 8.64 42.51
N LEU A 515 18.04 9.60 41.96
CA LEU A 515 18.58 10.91 41.65
C LEU A 515 18.72 11.75 42.93
N VAL A 516 19.96 12.11 43.24
CA VAL A 516 20.28 13.01 44.34
C VAL A 516 20.40 14.42 43.79
N LYS A 517 19.67 15.36 44.39
CA LYS A 517 19.79 16.78 44.06
C LYS A 517 21.16 17.31 44.49
N ASN A 518 22.02 17.51 43.50
CA ASN A 518 23.37 18.05 43.68
C ASN A 518 23.57 19.41 42.97
N GLU A 519 22.60 19.83 42.15
CA GLU A 519 22.59 21.08 41.40
C GLU A 519 21.19 21.73 41.51
N CYS A 520 21.11 23.05 41.35
CA CYS A 520 19.86 23.80 41.34
C CYS A 520 19.87 24.76 40.14
N PRO A 521 18.87 24.70 39.23
CA PRO A 521 17.74 23.76 39.24
C PRO A 521 18.17 22.33 38.92
N LEU A 522 17.46 21.31 39.42
CA LEU A 522 17.56 19.93 38.98
C LEU A 522 16.42 19.64 37.99
N ILE A 523 16.75 19.18 36.79
CA ILE A 523 15.78 18.79 35.77
C ILE A 523 15.79 17.27 35.58
N ILE A 524 14.66 16.61 35.76
CA ILE A 524 14.48 15.20 35.35
C ILE A 524 13.83 15.17 33.97
N ALA A 525 14.50 14.57 32.99
CA ALA A 525 14.06 14.56 31.61
C ALA A 525 13.71 13.15 31.14
N PHE A 526 12.43 12.91 30.83
CA PHE A 526 11.96 11.69 30.19
C PHE A 526 12.05 11.86 28.67
N LEU A 527 13.06 11.21 28.06
CA LEU A 527 13.33 11.34 26.63
C LEU A 527 12.92 10.07 25.88
N CYS A 528 12.10 10.25 24.84
CA CYS A 528 11.79 9.22 23.85
C CYS A 528 13.08 8.69 23.18
N ASN A 529 13.22 7.37 23.11
CA ASN A 529 14.37 6.68 22.54
C ASN A 529 14.72 7.15 21.11
N TRP A 530 13.72 7.31 20.26
CA TRP A 530 13.91 7.49 18.82
C TRP A 530 14.45 8.85 18.39
N CYS A 531 13.94 9.93 18.98
CA CYS A 531 14.31 11.30 18.56
C CYS A 531 14.95 12.09 19.69
N ALA A 532 14.26 12.28 20.81
CA ALA A 532 14.76 13.15 21.88
C ALA A 532 16.04 12.61 22.55
N TYR A 533 16.08 11.31 22.84
CA TYR A 533 17.28 10.67 23.39
C TYR A 533 18.40 10.58 22.33
N ALA A 534 18.08 10.20 21.10
CA ALA A 534 19.03 10.16 19.99
C ALA A 534 19.65 11.54 19.71
N CYS A 535 18.86 12.61 19.82
CA CYS A 535 19.33 14.00 19.70
C CYS A 535 20.27 14.38 20.86
N ALA A 536 19.92 13.99 22.10
CA ALA A 536 20.81 14.19 23.25
C ALA A 536 22.15 13.46 23.07
N ASP A 537 22.12 12.23 22.56
CA ASP A 537 23.30 11.41 22.26
C ASP A 537 24.15 12.04 21.15
N LEU A 538 23.52 12.45 20.03
CA LEU A 538 24.18 13.16 18.94
C LEU A 538 24.83 14.47 19.41
N THR A 539 24.14 15.23 20.27
CA THR A 539 24.68 16.47 20.87
C THR A 539 25.98 16.19 21.61
N GLY A 540 26.05 15.07 22.35
CA GLY A 540 27.27 14.59 23.00
C GLY A 540 28.36 14.19 22.00
N VAL A 541 28.01 13.46 20.93
CA VAL A 541 28.94 13.07 19.84
C VAL A 541 29.53 14.29 19.14
N LEU A 542 28.74 15.34 18.94
CA LEU A 542 29.17 16.60 18.34
C LEU A 542 29.93 17.50 19.32
N HIS A 543 30.12 17.07 20.57
CA HIS A 543 30.77 17.83 21.65
C HIS A 543 30.12 19.19 21.95
N ILE A 544 28.83 19.36 21.62
CA ILE A 544 28.08 20.59 21.91
C ILE A 544 27.73 20.58 23.40
N GLN A 545 28.12 21.65 24.10
CA GLN A 545 27.90 21.78 25.53
C GLN A 545 26.47 22.24 25.83
N TYR A 546 25.86 21.67 26.86
CA TYR A 546 24.58 22.09 27.43
C TYR A 546 24.62 21.98 28.96
N PRO A 547 23.71 22.64 29.69
CA PRO A 547 23.74 22.65 31.15
C PRO A 547 23.79 21.26 31.79
N THR A 548 24.60 21.11 32.83
CA THR A 548 24.77 19.85 33.57
C THR A 548 23.58 19.50 34.46
N ASN A 549 22.64 20.41 34.61
CA ASN A 549 21.48 20.34 35.50
C ASN A 549 20.44 19.28 35.13
N ILE A 550 20.57 18.63 33.97
CA ILE A 550 19.63 17.63 33.45
C ILE A 550 20.02 16.20 33.82
N ARG A 551 19.04 15.37 34.16
CA ARG A 551 19.17 13.92 34.37
C ARG A 551 18.20 13.21 33.44
N VAL A 552 18.76 12.54 32.42
CA VAL A 552 17.98 11.88 31.37
C VAL A 552 17.56 10.48 31.83
N ILE A 553 16.25 10.22 31.78
CA ILE A 553 15.65 8.89 31.89
C ILE A 553 15.10 8.54 30.51
N ARG A 554 15.64 7.46 29.93
CA ARG A 554 15.23 7.00 28.60
C ARG A 554 13.95 6.19 28.70
N VAL A 555 12.99 6.50 27.85
CA VAL A 555 11.76 5.71 27.64
C VAL A 555 11.61 5.40 26.16
N MET A 556 11.01 4.27 25.77
CA MET A 556 10.83 3.97 24.34
C MET A 556 10.02 5.02 23.59
N CYS A 557 8.99 5.55 24.24
CA CYS A 557 8.16 6.61 23.70
C CYS A 557 7.78 7.59 24.80
N ALA A 558 7.65 8.88 24.46
CA ALA A 558 7.06 9.86 25.37
C ALA A 558 5.65 9.44 25.85
N GLY A 559 4.91 8.66 25.04
CA GLY A 559 3.60 8.10 25.40
C GLY A 559 3.62 7.20 26.64
N ARG A 560 4.78 6.62 27.00
CA ARG A 560 4.98 5.81 28.19
C ARG A 560 5.00 6.63 29.48
N VAL A 561 5.24 7.94 29.40
CA VAL A 561 5.33 8.80 30.59
C VAL A 561 3.94 8.99 31.19
N ASN A 562 3.73 8.44 32.39
CA ASN A 562 2.51 8.60 33.16
C ASN A 562 2.64 9.79 34.14
N PRO A 563 1.53 10.33 34.68
CA PRO A 563 1.58 11.45 35.61
C PRO A 563 2.29 11.12 36.92
N GLY A 564 2.22 9.86 37.36
CA GLY A 564 2.91 9.39 38.56
C GLY A 564 4.42 9.59 38.50
N PHE A 565 5.04 9.40 37.33
CA PHE A 565 6.49 9.62 37.16
C PHE A 565 6.89 11.08 37.35
N VAL A 566 6.09 12.01 36.82
CA VAL A 566 6.31 13.45 36.95
C VAL A 566 6.12 13.88 38.40
N LEU A 567 5.06 13.41 39.05
CA LEU A 567 4.79 13.71 40.46
C LEU A 567 5.88 13.13 41.38
N GLU A 568 6.36 11.92 41.10
CA GLU A 568 7.46 11.32 41.84
C GLU A 568 8.77 12.11 41.66
N ALA A 569 9.05 12.62 40.45
CA ALA A 569 10.21 13.47 40.20
C ALA A 569 10.17 14.75 41.06
N PHE A 570 9.03 15.44 41.13
CA PHE A 570 8.86 16.59 42.02
C PHE A 570 8.97 16.20 43.50
N ARG A 571 8.38 15.07 43.91
CA ARG A 571 8.50 14.55 45.29
C ARG A 571 9.94 14.26 45.68
N CYS A 572 10.78 13.85 44.73
CA CYS A 572 12.22 13.64 44.90
C CYS A 572 13.06 14.93 44.80
N GLY A 573 12.43 16.10 44.63
CA GLY A 573 13.09 17.40 44.69
C GLY A 573 13.56 17.97 43.35
N ALA A 574 13.12 17.41 42.22
CA ALA A 574 13.32 18.02 40.91
C ALA A 574 12.67 19.41 40.86
N ASP A 575 13.40 20.40 40.36
CA ASP A 575 12.88 21.76 40.18
C ASP A 575 12.07 21.88 38.89
N GLY A 576 12.36 21.03 37.91
CA GLY A 576 11.58 20.90 36.68
C GLY A 576 11.60 19.48 36.12
N VAL A 577 10.57 19.16 35.34
CA VAL A 577 10.44 17.91 34.61
C VAL A 577 10.27 18.21 33.13
N LEU A 578 11.11 17.60 32.29
CA LEU A 578 11.02 17.69 30.84
C LEU A 578 10.49 16.36 30.28
N VAL A 579 9.46 16.40 29.46
CA VAL A 579 8.99 15.25 28.66
C VAL A 579 9.21 15.58 27.20
N ALA A 580 10.12 14.86 26.53
CA ALA A 580 10.41 15.13 25.13
C ALA A 580 10.27 13.91 24.23
N GLY A 581 9.72 14.13 23.04
CA GLY A 581 9.44 13.10 22.04
C GLY A 581 9.79 13.49 20.61
N CYS A 582 9.44 12.62 19.67
CA CYS A 582 9.50 12.92 18.23
C CYS A 582 8.63 14.13 17.88
N LYS A 583 8.91 14.79 16.75
CA LYS A 583 8.03 15.82 16.17
C LYS A 583 6.60 15.30 15.99
N ILE A 584 5.63 16.17 16.20
CA ILE A 584 4.21 15.85 15.98
C ILE A 584 4.00 15.59 14.48
N GLY A 585 3.37 14.47 14.16
CA GLY A 585 3.24 13.97 12.77
C GLY A 585 4.34 13.00 12.34
N GLU A 586 5.45 12.93 13.08
CA GLU A 586 6.63 12.09 12.76
C GLU A 586 6.91 11.07 13.88
N CYS A 587 5.89 10.72 14.66
CA CYS A 587 6.07 9.75 15.73
C CYS A 587 6.35 8.36 15.17
N HIS A 588 7.42 7.73 15.65
CA HIS A 588 7.76 6.34 15.28
C HIS A 588 6.70 5.33 15.74
N TYR A 589 5.82 5.72 16.67
CA TYR A 589 4.68 4.94 17.13
C TYR A 589 3.33 5.56 16.79
N MET A 590 3.25 6.27 15.65
CA MET A 590 2.08 6.98 15.13
C MET A 590 1.58 8.13 16.00
N HIS A 591 1.06 7.85 17.20
CA HIS A 591 0.40 8.84 18.08
C HIS A 591 0.91 8.83 19.52
N GLY A 592 2.00 8.12 19.83
CA GLY A 592 2.52 8.05 21.20
C GLY A 592 2.86 9.42 21.80
N ASN A 593 3.44 10.33 21.01
CA ASN A 593 3.71 11.71 21.43
C ASN A 593 2.43 12.56 21.58
N ALA A 594 1.43 12.38 20.71
CA ALA A 594 0.13 13.04 20.83
C ALA A 594 -0.58 12.65 22.14
N ASN A 595 -0.59 11.34 22.46
CA ASN A 595 -1.10 10.84 23.74
C ASN A 595 -0.38 11.48 24.94
N ALA A 596 0.95 11.58 24.89
CA ALA A 596 1.74 12.24 25.92
C ALA A 596 1.39 13.74 26.03
N LYS A 597 1.27 14.44 24.90
CA LYS A 597 0.90 15.87 24.85
C LYS A 597 -0.39 16.14 25.60
N HIS A 598 -1.45 15.40 25.28
CA HIS A 598 -2.75 15.57 25.94
C HIS A 598 -2.68 15.27 27.43
N ARG A 599 -1.97 14.20 27.81
CA ARG A 599 -1.83 13.78 29.21
C ARG A 599 -1.03 14.79 30.04
N MET A 600 0.09 15.27 29.52
CA MET A 600 0.94 16.24 30.20
C MET A 600 0.29 17.62 30.28
N ALA A 601 -0.50 18.03 29.27
CA ALA A 601 -1.29 19.26 29.34
C ALA A 601 -2.33 19.20 30.46
N ALA A 602 -3.04 18.06 30.62
CA ALA A 602 -3.98 17.88 31.72
C ALA A 602 -3.27 17.91 33.09
N LEU A 603 -2.10 17.27 33.20
CA LEU A 603 -1.30 17.30 34.43
C LEU A 603 -0.80 18.72 34.76
N SER A 604 -0.31 19.47 33.77
CA SER A 604 0.13 20.86 33.96
C SER A 604 -0.99 21.74 34.55
N GLY A 605 -2.23 21.57 34.06
CA GLY A 605 -3.39 22.25 34.64
C GLY A 605 -3.70 21.83 36.09
N LEU A 606 -3.51 20.56 36.44
CA LEU A 606 -3.67 20.08 37.82
C LEU A 606 -2.58 20.62 38.75
N LEU A 607 -1.33 20.69 38.29
CA LEU A 607 -0.21 21.25 39.05
C LEU A 607 -0.48 22.72 39.41
N ALA A 608 -0.92 23.53 38.44
CA ALA A 608 -1.33 24.91 38.69
C ALA A 608 -2.47 25.01 39.72
N GLY A 609 -3.44 24.10 39.65
CA GLY A 609 -4.57 24.04 40.60
C GLY A 609 -4.16 23.73 42.04
N VAL A 610 -3.02 23.06 42.26
CA VAL A 610 -2.46 22.78 43.59
C VAL A 610 -1.34 23.74 44.00
N GLY A 611 -1.13 24.81 43.24
CA GLY A 611 -0.16 25.87 43.54
C GLY A 611 1.28 25.59 43.11
N ILE A 612 1.53 24.55 42.31
CA ILE A 612 2.84 24.30 41.68
C ILE A 612 2.87 25.03 40.34
N ASP A 613 3.94 25.76 40.04
CA ASP A 613 4.05 26.52 38.80
C ASP A 613 4.04 25.57 37.58
N ALA A 614 3.08 25.78 36.68
CA ALA A 614 2.90 24.97 35.48
C ALA A 614 4.14 24.94 34.57
N ALA A 615 4.96 25.99 34.59
CA ALA A 615 6.20 26.10 33.83
C ALA A 615 7.25 25.05 34.27
N ARG A 616 7.12 24.47 35.48
CA ARG A 616 7.99 23.37 35.93
C ARG A 616 7.80 22.07 35.18
N LEU A 617 6.70 21.89 34.44
CA LEU A 617 6.51 20.75 33.55
C LEU A 617 6.59 21.21 32.08
N ARG A 618 7.72 20.92 31.43
CA ARG A 618 7.95 21.28 30.04
C ARG A 618 7.76 20.07 29.13
N VAL A 619 7.12 20.28 27.98
CA VAL A 619 6.86 19.22 26.98
C VAL A 619 7.34 19.67 25.61
N GLU A 620 8.25 18.90 25.02
CA GLU A 620 8.94 19.29 23.78
C GLU A 620 8.96 18.21 22.71
N TRP A 621 9.04 18.63 21.45
CA TRP A 621 9.02 17.73 20.28
C TRP A 621 10.19 18.05 19.37
N ILE A 622 11.16 17.16 19.33
CA ILE A 622 12.49 17.38 18.75
C ILE A 622 12.77 16.27 17.74
N ASP A 623 13.42 16.60 16.63
CA ASP A 623 13.98 15.64 15.68
C ASP A 623 15.36 15.13 16.14
N ALA A 624 15.75 13.93 15.71
CA ALA A 624 17.02 13.31 16.11
C ALA A 624 18.27 14.14 15.71
N SER A 625 18.16 15.01 14.70
CA SER A 625 19.26 15.83 14.19
C SER A 625 19.32 17.26 14.76
N GLU A 626 18.38 17.65 15.62
CA GLU A 626 18.23 19.03 16.11
C GLU A 626 19.07 19.34 17.37
N SER A 627 20.38 19.05 17.35
CA SER A 627 21.25 19.21 18.52
C SER A 627 21.30 20.64 19.08
N GLU A 628 21.34 21.67 18.23
CA GLU A 628 21.32 23.07 18.68
C GLU A 628 20.03 23.41 19.43
N ARG A 629 18.89 23.01 18.86
CA ARG A 629 17.56 23.20 19.49
C ARG A 629 17.45 22.48 20.82
N PHE A 630 18.04 21.29 20.95
CA PHE A 630 18.07 20.58 22.23
C PHE A 630 18.82 21.38 23.30
N VAL A 631 19.96 21.98 22.95
CA VAL A 631 20.71 22.87 23.86
C VAL A 631 19.93 24.12 24.22
N GLU A 632 19.25 24.74 23.25
CA GLU A 632 18.38 25.90 23.47
C GLU A 632 17.25 25.58 24.46
N ILE A 633 16.57 24.44 24.26
CA ILE A 633 15.49 23.98 25.13
C ILE A 633 15.97 23.80 26.57
N ILE A 634 17.12 23.13 26.77
CA ILE A 634 17.64 22.88 28.12
C ILE A 634 18.10 24.19 28.76
N SER A 635 18.87 25.00 28.04
CA SER A 635 19.40 26.27 28.56
C SER A 635 18.26 27.22 28.93
N GLY A 636 17.28 27.38 28.05
CA GLY A 636 16.10 28.18 28.32
C GLY A 636 15.26 27.62 29.48
N PHE A 637 15.20 26.30 29.67
CA PHE A 637 14.48 25.72 30.80
C PHE A 637 15.19 25.95 32.13
N VAL A 638 16.52 25.82 32.14
CA VAL A 638 17.33 26.13 33.33
C VAL A 638 17.13 27.59 33.74
N ASP A 639 17.17 28.53 32.80
CA ASP A 639 17.03 29.95 33.11
C ASP A 639 15.62 30.32 33.59
N GLU A 640 14.58 29.70 33.02
CA GLU A 640 13.21 29.83 33.53
C GLU A 640 13.09 29.32 34.98
N LEU A 641 13.59 28.11 35.27
CA LEU A 641 13.53 27.52 36.61
C LEU A 641 14.33 28.30 37.65
N LYS A 642 15.45 28.95 37.27
CA LYS A 642 16.18 29.87 38.16
C LYS A 642 15.31 31.06 38.56
N GLY A 643 14.46 31.55 37.66
CA GLY A 643 13.52 32.65 37.93
C GLY A 643 12.41 32.26 38.90
N ILE A 644 11.93 31.02 38.83
CA ILE A 644 10.87 30.49 39.72
C ILE A 644 11.44 30.12 41.10
N GLY A 645 12.66 29.59 41.13
CA GLY A 645 13.33 29.12 42.34
C GLY A 645 13.11 27.62 42.62
N PRO A 646 13.62 27.11 43.76
CA PRO A 646 13.53 25.69 44.09
C PRO A 646 12.08 25.21 44.23
N ILE A 647 11.78 23.96 43.85
CA ILE A 647 10.43 23.39 44.01
C ILE A 647 9.91 23.58 45.45
N GLY A 648 8.67 24.07 45.57
CA GLY A 648 8.03 24.40 46.85
C GLY A 648 8.22 25.85 47.33
N SER A 649 9.10 26.66 46.71
CA SER A 649 9.23 28.10 47.03
C SER A 649 7.99 28.93 46.69
N GLU A 650 7.13 28.39 45.84
CA GLU A 650 5.87 28.98 45.35
C GLU A 650 4.64 28.61 46.18
N LEU A 651 4.76 27.65 47.10
CA LEU A 651 3.64 27.25 47.95
C LEU A 651 3.49 28.24 49.12
N PRO A 652 2.26 28.70 49.44
CA PRO A 652 2.03 29.51 50.62
C PRO A 652 2.35 28.69 51.89
N ILE A 653 3.10 29.30 52.82
CA ILE A 653 3.51 28.72 54.11
C ILE A 653 2.30 28.35 54.96
#